data_AF-A0A1R1BLP8-F1
#
_entry.id   AF-A0A1R1BLP8-F1
#
_cell.length_a   1.000
_cell.length_b   1.000
_cell.length_c   1.000
_cell.angle_alpha   90.00
_cell.angle_beta   90.00
_cell.angle_gamma   90.00
#
_symmetry.space_group_name_H-M   'P 1'
#
loop_
_entity.id
_entity.type
_entity.pdbx_description
1 polymer ?
#
loop_
_entity_poly.entity_id
_entity_poly.type
_entity_poly.pdbx_seq_one_letter_code
_entity_poly.pdbx_strand_id
1 'polypeptide(L)'
;MKIGGVINATAAREYNSPKWSADYIFNTDLYWKGLVEITKEINLTAGGQLSLNQSKQLNATVKTKTGDGNFGAETNVNTGSGGTTTWESSNPGVATVSNSGLVQAVSRGTTTITVLWEKDDFTLTTTTNIGVEEDPGPGGENGNGGGGGGCTPTIGPPSAGTIMSMNDLDPNANGVIKSDNRDNETFNVLKGIPTSESLYTNALADNYLFKQAWAKMSGKVTYDCNITISYDREWTVPGPEICDDDGCTPGPPIPANDTVPKPYIFQITRDYSYWKINNLEVYKIAKATMNNYALPGESVTMNPTGYTPPTLESRNDESVESHVRPGQTTSISYTPPKITGGLNQPPSVPDDTSRLKGMAESNTPQSKVNNDLVKFNSTTIMNDVEATKDGPTPSNIPNPTTIGRDVLYKPGNMISNSLLNKADTTSSGEIYYDLLPGNVNGGANKVLPINGINTVTVHTPVVNYAWVSDDQPHNQKTAPDPTSAALILERPFIVRIPTSGQHLDAASYPGYGNRDYAKYFRIKQVQFPFDVYNADRSQFIPAKTWVDIPVNQLDTTFYLPVWVDEGKYHIVFRNIAENAPANFTEQQDANTHLAHHVAADTVPVDVIGRLYDFHVTDISDYNWENVFRKRLGSPEPTGYSYWTGMNSIDGNPRGNLAPFVLPIRPGSHPVQGFANASVKTGYHFKFDLKTKGNMFGKQDGIRITPTFAFVSKDGASRQEVDLYYHRGQERLIRIGSAQDLEKRFVVLNSRLRNVPGTELGDTARYQYTYELSAEERNQRTLAEHMVRLVDQTSHQKTWVGRYDWMILSAPIRTLIGPKTDIPSGVNVDRANAAIQRWYGEYSLPADVYAVPKGTDLEPLARQNQLDEKSNIFLKNGYIVVNFNMESLRNGNTEAPHLQYIHAPLMNQWQMEGFNNTPTDSQGRTWPLKDGDIVFYHADLSSRNDFQSQVPH
;
A
#
# COMPACT_ATOMS: atom_id res chain seq x y z
N MET A 1 -3.25 -16.90 18.52
CA MET A 1 -3.99 -16.15 19.56
C MET A 1 -4.49 -14.86 18.93
N LYS A 2 -5.78 -14.75 18.61
CA LYS A 2 -6.38 -13.48 18.18
C LYS A 2 -6.76 -12.72 19.44
N ILE A 3 -6.08 -11.65 19.77
CA ILE A 3 -6.55 -10.71 20.79
C ILE A 3 -7.52 -9.78 20.07
N GLY A 4 -8.80 -10.15 20.07
CA GLY A 4 -9.90 -9.37 19.52
C GLY A 4 -10.82 -8.95 20.65
N GLY A 5 -10.62 -7.73 21.15
CA GLY A 5 -11.50 -7.08 22.11
C GLY A 5 -11.17 -5.59 22.15
N VAL A 6 -12.19 -4.73 22.26
CA VAL A 6 -12.01 -3.28 22.37
C VAL A 6 -11.34 -2.97 23.71
N ILE A 7 -10.08 -2.53 23.67
CA ILE A 7 -9.35 -2.08 24.86
C ILE A 7 -9.64 -0.59 25.05
N ASN A 8 -10.30 -0.25 26.15
CA ASN A 8 -10.58 1.14 26.50
C ASN A 8 -9.32 1.80 27.06
N ALA A 9 -9.10 3.08 26.73
CA ALA A 9 -7.98 3.85 27.25
C ALA A 9 -8.10 3.99 28.78
N THR A 10 -6.99 3.76 29.49
CA THR A 10 -6.90 3.98 30.94
C THR A 10 -6.90 5.45 31.31
N ALA A 11 -6.45 6.32 30.40
CA ALA A 11 -6.60 7.76 30.50
C ALA A 11 -6.63 8.36 29.09
N ALA A 12 -7.44 9.38 28.88
CA ALA A 12 -7.42 10.21 27.67
C ALA A 12 -7.31 11.68 28.10
N ARG A 13 -6.35 12.41 27.52
CA ARG A 13 -6.09 13.82 27.83
C ARG A 13 -5.92 14.62 26.56
N GLU A 14 -6.46 15.83 26.56
CA GLU A 14 -6.27 16.76 25.45
C GLU A 14 -4.81 17.24 25.45
N TYR A 15 -4.12 17.02 24.34
CA TYR A 15 -2.72 17.39 24.17
C TYR A 15 -2.59 18.75 23.49
N ASN A 16 -3.38 19.00 22.44
CA ASN A 16 -3.48 20.29 21.75
C ASN A 16 -4.71 20.30 20.83
N SER A 17 -5.77 21.04 21.17
CA SER A 17 -7.07 20.95 20.50
C SER A 17 -6.95 21.04 18.97
N PRO A 18 -7.48 20.07 18.20
CA PRO A 18 -8.38 18.98 18.61
C PRO A 18 -7.68 17.62 18.88
N LYS A 19 -6.38 17.58 19.16
CA LYS A 19 -5.58 16.35 19.35
C LYS A 19 -5.61 15.85 20.80
N TRP A 20 -5.89 14.56 20.95
CA TRP A 20 -5.95 13.84 22.23
C TRP A 20 -4.84 12.78 22.31
N SER A 21 -4.30 12.57 23.51
CA SER A 21 -3.40 11.47 23.85
C SER A 21 -4.16 10.49 24.72
N ALA A 22 -4.05 9.19 24.41
CA ALA A 22 -4.66 8.12 25.19
C ALA A 22 -3.62 7.10 25.62
N ASP A 23 -3.63 6.74 26.90
CA ASP A 23 -2.78 5.69 27.46
C ASP A 23 -3.57 4.39 27.54
N TYR A 24 -2.95 3.27 27.17
CA TYR A 24 -3.55 1.94 27.27
C TYR A 24 -2.64 1.04 28.09
N ILE A 25 -3.24 0.30 29.03
CA ILE A 25 -2.57 -0.78 29.74
C ILE A 25 -3.24 -2.07 29.30
N PHE A 26 -2.46 -3.01 28.79
CA PHE A 26 -2.92 -4.38 28.60
C PHE A 26 -2.04 -5.33 29.38
N ASN A 27 -2.67 -6.19 30.16
CA ASN A 27 -2.01 -7.31 30.81
C ASN A 27 -2.12 -8.51 29.86
N THR A 28 -1.01 -9.18 29.59
CA THR A 28 -0.98 -10.39 28.76
C THR A 28 -0.46 -11.55 29.58
N ASP A 29 -1.20 -12.66 29.57
CA ASP A 29 -0.73 -13.91 30.12
C ASP A 29 0.20 -14.58 29.10
N LEU A 30 1.45 -14.74 29.47
CA LEU A 30 2.49 -15.31 28.64
C LEU A 30 2.54 -16.82 28.88
N TYR A 31 1.80 -17.57 28.07
CA TYR A 31 1.85 -19.03 28.09
C TYR A 31 3.05 -19.51 27.27
N TRP A 32 4.10 -19.92 27.97
CA TRP A 32 5.22 -20.64 27.40
C TRP A 32 5.07 -22.13 27.68
N LYS A 33 5.44 -22.97 26.72
CA LYS A 33 5.57 -24.42 26.91
C LYS A 33 7.01 -24.78 26.59
N GLY A 34 7.79 -25.02 27.64
CA GLY A 34 9.13 -25.60 27.50
C GLY A 34 9.04 -27.12 27.49
N LEU A 35 9.77 -27.77 26.59
CA LEU A 35 10.07 -29.20 26.68
C LEU A 35 11.36 -29.32 27.49
N VAL A 36 11.29 -29.87 28.71
CA VAL A 36 12.49 -30.26 29.46
C VAL A 36 12.72 -31.73 29.18
N GLU A 37 13.72 -32.04 28.38
CA GLU A 37 14.13 -33.42 28.10
C GLU A 37 15.28 -33.80 29.04
N ILE A 38 15.09 -34.86 29.83
CA ILE A 38 16.14 -35.46 30.66
C ILE A 38 16.33 -36.89 30.16
N THR A 39 17.53 -37.20 29.67
CA THR A 39 17.91 -38.55 29.25
C THR A 39 18.89 -39.13 30.27
N LYS A 40 18.64 -40.35 30.73
CA LYS A 40 19.55 -41.11 31.60
C LYS A 40 19.97 -42.41 30.92
N GLU A 41 21.23 -42.77 31.06
CA GLU A 41 21.80 -44.01 30.53
C GLU A 41 22.48 -44.75 31.68
N ILE A 42 22.20 -46.05 31.82
CA ILE A 42 22.84 -46.94 32.79
C ILE A 42 23.89 -47.82 32.09
N ASN A 43 25.08 -47.85 32.67
CA ASN A 43 26.19 -48.70 32.27
C ASN A 43 26.49 -49.70 33.38
N LEU A 44 26.92 -50.91 32.99
CA LEU A 44 27.26 -51.98 33.92
C LEU A 44 28.64 -52.55 33.56
N THR A 45 29.46 -52.77 34.59
CA THR A 45 30.77 -53.43 34.42
C THR A 45 30.59 -54.82 33.82
N ALA A 46 31.42 -55.19 32.84
CA ALA A 46 31.35 -56.51 32.21
C ALA A 46 31.50 -57.66 33.24
N GLY A 47 30.62 -58.66 33.15
CA GLY A 47 30.61 -59.84 34.00
C GLY A 47 31.84 -60.74 33.81
N GLY A 48 31.89 -61.51 32.72
CA GLY A 48 33.05 -62.34 32.37
C GLY A 48 33.09 -63.71 33.06
N GLN A 49 34.24 -64.40 32.99
CA GLN A 49 34.44 -65.73 33.57
C GLN A 49 35.00 -65.64 35.00
N LEU A 50 34.47 -66.45 35.91
CA LEU A 50 34.93 -66.60 37.29
C LEU A 50 35.29 -68.08 37.55
N SER A 51 36.35 -68.33 38.30
CA SER A 51 36.60 -69.67 38.82
C SER A 51 35.66 -69.98 39.99
N LEU A 52 35.39 -71.27 40.26
CA LEU A 52 34.57 -71.70 41.39
C LEU A 52 35.03 -71.05 42.71
N ASN A 53 34.09 -70.52 43.51
CA ASN A 53 34.31 -69.74 44.75
C ASN A 53 34.93 -68.33 44.60
N GLN A 54 35.23 -67.87 43.38
CA GLN A 54 35.70 -66.50 43.15
C GLN A 54 34.54 -65.50 43.26
N SER A 55 34.82 -64.29 43.75
CA SER A 55 33.87 -63.18 43.75
C SER A 55 34.36 -62.02 42.89
N LYS A 56 33.42 -61.24 42.34
CA LYS A 56 33.68 -60.06 41.52
C LYS A 56 32.68 -58.96 41.82
N GLN A 57 33.18 -57.75 42.05
CA GLN A 57 32.36 -56.56 42.21
C GLN A 57 31.94 -56.02 40.84
N LEU A 58 30.64 -55.92 40.60
CA LEU A 58 30.09 -55.20 39.47
C LEU A 58 29.75 -53.77 39.89
N ASN A 59 30.01 -52.79 39.02
CA ASN A 59 29.61 -51.40 39.23
C ASN A 59 28.58 -51.01 38.17
N ALA A 60 27.39 -50.59 38.62
CA ALA A 60 26.39 -49.92 37.81
C ALA A 60 26.59 -48.40 37.94
N THR A 61 26.70 -47.71 36.80
CA THR A 61 26.86 -46.26 36.74
C THR A 61 25.76 -45.61 35.90
N VAL A 62 25.27 -44.45 36.31
CA VAL A 62 24.29 -43.66 35.55
C VAL A 62 24.88 -42.31 35.18
N LYS A 63 24.72 -41.90 33.92
CA LYS A 63 24.98 -40.54 33.45
C LYS A 63 23.68 -39.86 33.00
N THR A 64 23.60 -38.55 33.20
CA THR A 64 22.39 -37.75 32.89
C THR A 64 22.73 -36.66 31.89
N LYS A 65 21.86 -36.48 30.89
CA LYS A 65 21.87 -35.39 29.91
C LYS A 65 20.60 -34.56 30.09
N THR A 66 20.74 -33.24 30.10
CA THR A 66 19.61 -32.30 30.17
C THR A 66 19.55 -31.50 28.86
N GLY A 67 18.42 -31.57 28.16
CA GLY A 67 18.23 -30.94 26.86
C GLY A 67 19.15 -31.50 25.78
N ASP A 68 19.68 -30.63 24.92
CA ASP A 68 20.56 -30.95 23.79
C ASP A 68 22.05 -31.09 24.18
N GLY A 69 22.42 -30.83 25.44
CA GLY A 69 23.79 -30.88 25.94
C GLY A 69 24.45 -32.27 25.91
N ASN A 70 25.70 -32.35 26.37
CA ASN A 70 26.40 -33.63 26.54
C ASN A 70 25.98 -34.33 27.85
N PHE A 71 26.17 -35.64 27.94
CA PHE A 71 26.03 -36.36 29.21
C PHE A 71 27.03 -35.82 30.25
N GLY A 72 26.55 -35.59 31.47
CA GLY A 72 27.39 -35.28 32.62
C GLY A 72 28.20 -36.49 33.11
N ALA A 73 28.92 -36.31 34.21
CA ALA A 73 29.74 -37.37 34.81
C ALA A 73 28.92 -38.61 35.20
N GLU A 74 29.53 -39.78 35.05
CA GLU A 74 28.96 -41.05 35.50
C GLU A 74 28.99 -41.14 37.04
N THR A 75 27.89 -41.59 37.63
CA THR A 75 27.76 -41.79 39.08
C THR A 75 27.52 -43.26 39.37
N ASN A 76 28.31 -43.88 40.24
CA ASN A 76 28.07 -45.25 40.69
C ASN A 76 26.80 -45.28 41.56
N VAL A 77 25.86 -46.18 41.23
CA VAL A 77 24.54 -46.29 41.87
C VAL A 77 24.35 -47.57 42.67
N ASN A 78 25.40 -48.35 42.91
CA ASN A 78 25.31 -49.64 43.62
C ASN A 78 24.70 -49.56 45.02
N THR A 79 24.90 -48.44 45.74
CA THR A 79 24.48 -48.27 47.14
C THR A 79 23.43 -47.17 47.31
N GLY A 80 22.59 -46.93 46.29
CA GLY A 80 21.42 -46.06 46.41
C GLY A 80 21.72 -44.56 46.47
N SER A 81 22.85 -44.12 45.92
CA SER A 81 23.19 -42.70 45.69
C SER A 81 22.20 -42.06 44.70
N GLY A 82 21.01 -41.75 45.22
CA GLY A 82 19.97 -41.01 44.54
C GLY A 82 18.83 -41.84 43.94
N GLY A 83 18.71 -43.14 44.15
CA GLY A 83 17.59 -43.99 43.66
C GLY A 83 17.62 -45.38 44.31
N THR A 84 16.68 -46.25 43.97
CA THR A 84 16.63 -47.65 44.43
C THR A 84 17.34 -48.55 43.42
N THR A 85 18.29 -49.37 43.86
CA THR A 85 19.03 -50.31 43.00
C THR A 85 18.78 -51.73 43.47
N THR A 86 18.28 -52.59 42.57
CA THR A 86 17.99 -54.00 42.84
C THR A 86 18.82 -54.88 41.92
N TRP A 87 19.44 -55.91 42.49
CA TRP A 87 20.27 -56.87 41.76
C TRP A 87 19.62 -58.25 41.79
N GLU A 88 19.67 -58.95 40.67
CA GLU A 88 19.12 -60.31 40.54
C GLU A 88 20.05 -61.20 39.71
N SER A 89 20.15 -62.47 40.09
CA SER A 89 20.80 -63.50 39.27
C SER A 89 19.73 -64.43 38.71
N SER A 90 19.74 -64.64 37.39
CA SER A 90 18.82 -65.56 36.71
C SER A 90 18.95 -67.01 37.20
N ASN A 91 20.11 -67.39 37.76
CA ASN A 91 20.37 -68.68 38.37
C ASN A 91 21.36 -68.53 39.55
N PRO A 92 20.83 -68.30 40.77
CA PRO A 92 21.65 -68.19 41.99
C PRO A 92 22.48 -69.44 42.31
N GLY A 93 22.11 -70.60 41.75
CA GLY A 93 22.89 -71.84 41.87
C GLY A 93 24.21 -71.83 41.11
N VAL A 94 24.34 -70.98 40.07
CA VAL A 94 25.59 -70.80 39.30
C VAL A 94 26.41 -69.63 39.85
N ALA A 95 25.79 -68.47 40.08
CA ALA A 95 26.41 -67.37 40.82
C ALA A 95 25.34 -66.53 41.55
N THR A 96 25.60 -66.14 42.80
CA THR A 96 24.75 -65.23 43.57
C THR A 96 25.21 -63.78 43.41
N VAL A 97 24.33 -62.82 43.63
CA VAL A 97 24.66 -61.38 43.66
C VAL A 97 24.09 -60.72 44.90
N SER A 98 24.88 -59.87 45.56
CA SER A 98 24.44 -59.09 46.71
C SER A 98 23.74 -57.78 46.31
N ASN A 99 23.07 -57.14 47.27
CA ASN A 99 22.42 -55.82 47.06
C ASN A 99 23.42 -54.69 46.72
N SER A 100 24.72 -54.91 46.88
CA SER A 100 25.77 -53.96 46.49
C SER A 100 26.44 -54.30 45.17
N GLY A 101 25.94 -55.29 44.42
CA GLY A 101 26.51 -55.74 43.13
C GLY A 101 27.72 -56.67 43.25
N LEU A 102 27.96 -57.29 44.41
CA LEU A 102 29.04 -58.28 44.58
C LEU A 102 28.54 -59.66 44.14
N VAL A 103 29.15 -60.21 43.08
CA VAL A 103 28.82 -61.53 42.54
C VAL A 103 29.74 -62.59 43.14
N GLN A 104 29.22 -63.77 43.48
CA GLN A 104 29.98 -64.92 43.98
C GLN A 104 29.66 -66.18 43.18
N ALA A 105 30.69 -66.83 42.64
CA ALA A 105 30.56 -68.06 41.85
C ALA A 105 30.26 -69.28 42.75
N VAL A 106 29.22 -70.04 42.40
CA VAL A 106 28.68 -71.16 43.20
C VAL A 106 28.83 -72.51 42.51
N SER A 107 28.54 -72.62 41.21
CA SER A 107 28.70 -73.87 40.44
C SER A 107 28.87 -73.62 38.94
N ARG A 108 29.37 -74.63 38.21
CA ARG A 108 29.65 -74.53 36.77
C ARG A 108 28.39 -74.15 35.98
N GLY A 109 28.51 -73.16 35.10
CA GLY A 109 27.43 -72.74 34.23
C GLY A 109 27.55 -71.29 33.82
N THR A 110 26.49 -70.74 33.23
CA THR A 110 26.38 -69.31 32.94
C THR A 110 25.09 -68.78 33.56
N THR A 111 25.18 -67.63 34.24
CA THR A 111 24.00 -66.90 34.74
C THR A 111 24.10 -65.44 34.30
N THR A 112 22.94 -64.86 33.99
CA THR A 112 22.79 -63.43 33.73
C THR A 112 22.53 -62.71 35.05
N ILE A 113 23.32 -61.68 35.34
CA ILE A 113 23.08 -60.74 36.43
C ILE A 113 22.37 -59.52 35.86
N THR A 114 21.20 -59.19 36.42
CA THR A 114 20.39 -58.04 36.05
C THR A 114 20.49 -56.99 37.16
N VAL A 115 20.68 -55.73 36.77
CA VAL A 115 20.53 -54.59 37.67
C VAL A 115 19.38 -53.72 37.20
N LEU A 116 18.47 -53.44 38.12
CA LEU A 116 17.37 -52.49 37.95
C LEU A 116 17.66 -51.28 38.81
N TRP A 117 17.68 -50.09 38.20
CA TRP A 117 17.79 -48.83 38.91
C TRP A 117 16.55 -47.98 38.68
N GLU A 118 15.97 -47.51 39.78
CA GLU A 118 14.74 -46.71 39.77
C GLU A 118 14.96 -45.40 40.52
N LYS A 119 14.63 -44.29 39.87
CA LYS A 119 14.64 -42.96 40.48
C LYS A 119 13.61 -42.06 39.79
N ASP A 120 12.74 -41.45 40.59
CA ASP A 120 11.67 -40.58 40.09
C ASP A 120 10.84 -41.36 39.04
N ASP A 121 10.67 -40.82 37.82
CA ASP A 121 9.96 -41.47 36.71
C ASP A 121 10.87 -42.35 35.81
N PHE A 122 12.14 -42.57 36.19
CA PHE A 122 13.10 -43.34 35.40
C PHE A 122 13.31 -44.74 35.97
N THR A 123 13.03 -45.75 35.13
CA THR A 123 13.34 -47.16 35.38
C THR A 123 14.33 -47.62 34.32
N LEU A 124 15.57 -47.89 34.72
CA LEU A 124 16.64 -48.33 33.83
C LEU A 124 17.09 -49.74 34.21
N THR A 125 17.18 -50.63 33.23
CA THR A 125 17.65 -52.00 33.44
C THR A 125 18.80 -52.32 32.50
N THR A 126 19.77 -53.08 32.98
CA THR A 126 20.84 -53.62 32.15
C THR A 126 21.32 -54.95 32.74
N THR A 127 22.00 -55.75 31.92
CA THR A 127 22.39 -57.11 32.28
C THR A 127 23.83 -57.41 31.88
N THR A 128 24.44 -58.39 32.54
CA THR A 128 25.72 -58.95 32.11
C THR A 128 25.80 -60.43 32.43
N ASN A 129 26.55 -61.19 31.64
CA ASN A 129 26.70 -62.63 31.83
C ASN A 129 27.94 -62.97 32.66
N ILE A 130 27.77 -63.90 33.60
CA ILE A 130 28.82 -64.50 34.42
C ILE A 130 28.90 -65.97 34.04
N GLY A 131 30.07 -66.40 33.54
CA GLY A 131 30.39 -67.81 33.36
C GLY A 131 31.24 -68.32 34.52
N VAL A 132 31.02 -69.58 34.92
CA VAL A 132 31.80 -70.26 35.97
C VAL A 132 32.36 -71.56 35.41
N GLU A 133 33.68 -71.70 35.41
CA GLU A 133 34.43 -72.87 34.89
C GLU A 133 35.36 -73.48 35.97
N GLU A 134 35.65 -74.79 35.86
CA GLU A 134 36.65 -75.51 36.69
C GLU A 134 37.98 -75.67 35.93
N ASP A 135 39.11 -75.45 36.61
CA ASP A 135 40.49 -75.66 36.10
C ASP A 135 40.80 -77.18 35.93
N PRO A 136 41.68 -77.61 35.00
CA PRO A 136 41.60 -78.93 34.37
C PRO A 136 42.49 -80.02 35.02
N GLY A 137 41.98 -81.26 35.00
CA GLY A 137 42.76 -82.50 35.04
C GLY A 137 42.06 -83.66 35.76
N PRO A 138 42.54 -84.91 35.61
CA PRO A 138 42.74 -85.67 34.37
C PRO A 138 42.03 -87.04 34.40
N GLY A 139 41.75 -87.58 33.21
CA GLY A 139 41.79 -89.03 32.88
C GLY A 139 40.77 -90.00 33.51
N GLY A 140 40.03 -90.73 32.66
CA GLY A 140 39.32 -91.95 33.05
C GLY A 140 38.52 -92.56 31.90
N GLU A 141 39.05 -93.62 31.31
CA GLU A 141 38.51 -94.40 30.18
C GLU A 141 37.28 -95.27 30.52
N ASN A 142 36.46 -95.52 29.49
CA ASN A 142 35.80 -96.78 29.09
C ASN A 142 34.62 -96.39 28.17
N GLY A 143 34.42 -96.87 26.94
CA GLY A 143 34.88 -98.07 26.25
C GLY A 143 33.66 -98.69 25.54
N ASN A 144 33.35 -98.26 24.31
CA ASN A 144 32.64 -99.11 23.33
C ASN A 144 32.90 -98.63 21.89
N GLY A 145 33.22 -99.58 21.01
CA GLY A 145 33.79 -99.36 19.68
C GLY A 145 32.83 -98.71 18.69
N GLY A 146 33.26 -97.57 18.17
CA GLY A 146 32.60 -96.78 17.12
C GLY A 146 33.28 -95.43 17.03
N GLY A 147 34.29 -95.31 16.18
CA GLY A 147 35.00 -94.06 15.96
C GLY A 147 34.10 -93.05 15.25
N GLY A 148 33.61 -92.04 15.98
CA GLY A 148 32.84 -90.93 15.45
C GLY A 148 33.56 -89.62 15.75
N GLY A 149 33.62 -88.73 14.76
CA GLY A 149 34.17 -87.38 14.89
C GLY A 149 33.21 -86.34 14.32
N GLY A 150 33.44 -85.08 14.67
CA GLY A 150 32.63 -83.95 14.23
C GLY A 150 33.46 -82.90 13.52
N CYS A 151 32.79 -81.98 12.85
CA CYS A 151 33.42 -80.79 12.28
C CYS A 151 33.06 -79.56 13.11
N THR A 152 34.06 -78.78 13.53
CA THR A 152 33.85 -77.53 14.26
C THR A 152 33.92 -76.34 13.29
N PRO A 153 32.88 -75.48 13.23
CA PRO A 153 32.89 -74.33 12.34
C PRO A 153 33.65 -73.14 12.90
N THR A 154 34.42 -72.46 12.05
CA THR A 154 35.04 -71.16 12.29
C THR A 154 34.62 -70.20 11.18
N ILE A 155 34.01 -69.06 11.54
CA ILE A 155 33.61 -68.04 10.57
C ILE A 155 34.84 -67.20 10.22
N GLY A 156 35.29 -67.24 8.97
CA GLY A 156 36.37 -66.37 8.51
C GLY A 156 35.90 -64.92 8.35
N PRO A 157 36.79 -63.92 8.54
CA PRO A 157 36.44 -62.52 8.37
C PRO A 157 35.97 -62.25 6.93
N PRO A 158 34.88 -61.50 6.73
CA PRO A 158 34.37 -61.22 5.41
C PRO A 158 35.21 -60.13 4.73
N SER A 159 35.25 -60.17 3.40
CA SER A 159 35.83 -59.12 2.55
C SER A 159 34.71 -58.36 1.84
N ALA A 160 34.85 -57.05 1.71
CA ALA A 160 33.91 -56.22 0.96
C ALA A 160 34.13 -56.40 -0.55
N GLY A 161 33.08 -56.81 -1.25
CA GLY A 161 33.03 -56.90 -2.71
C GLY A 161 32.36 -55.68 -3.33
N THR A 162 31.35 -55.91 -4.17
CA THR A 162 30.60 -54.85 -4.85
C THR A 162 29.89 -53.92 -3.86
N ILE A 163 30.01 -52.61 -4.09
CA ILE A 163 29.24 -51.58 -3.39
C ILE A 163 28.14 -51.06 -4.32
N MET A 164 26.89 -51.18 -3.90
CA MET A 164 25.75 -50.55 -4.57
C MET A 164 25.53 -49.17 -3.97
N SER A 165 25.82 -48.11 -4.72
CA SER A 165 25.65 -46.73 -4.26
C SER A 165 24.70 -45.94 -5.15
N MET A 166 23.93 -45.06 -4.53
CA MET A 166 23.01 -44.13 -5.18
C MET A 166 22.81 -42.92 -4.28
N ASN A 167 22.59 -41.75 -4.86
CA ASN A 167 22.27 -40.55 -4.10
C ASN A 167 21.46 -39.57 -4.94
N ASP A 168 20.65 -38.79 -4.25
CA ASP A 168 19.97 -37.61 -4.76
C ASP A 168 20.02 -36.54 -3.66
N LEU A 169 21.00 -35.65 -3.76
CA LEU A 169 21.28 -34.60 -2.78
C LEU A 169 21.06 -33.18 -3.35
N ASP A 170 20.72 -33.07 -4.64
CA ASP A 170 20.31 -31.81 -5.25
C ASP A 170 18.79 -31.70 -5.11
N PRO A 171 18.26 -30.69 -4.40
CA PRO A 171 16.83 -30.58 -4.15
C PRO A 171 16.04 -30.10 -5.37
N ASN A 172 16.70 -29.80 -6.50
CA ASN A 172 16.10 -29.19 -7.68
C ASN A 172 15.28 -27.93 -7.34
N ALA A 173 15.75 -27.21 -6.32
CA ALA A 173 14.96 -26.18 -5.66
C ALA A 173 14.84 -24.91 -6.51
N ASN A 174 13.60 -24.49 -6.74
CA ASN A 174 13.27 -23.23 -7.42
C ASN A 174 12.16 -22.49 -6.69
N GLY A 175 12.02 -21.19 -6.93
CA GLY A 175 10.97 -20.42 -6.27
C GLY A 175 10.65 -19.10 -6.93
N VAL A 176 9.57 -18.48 -6.45
CA VAL A 176 9.04 -17.23 -6.96
C VAL A 176 8.53 -16.35 -5.82
N ILE A 177 8.59 -15.03 -6.05
CA ILE A 177 7.97 -14.01 -5.20
C ILE A 177 7.09 -13.19 -6.12
N LYS A 178 5.77 -13.30 -6.04
CA LYS A 178 4.84 -12.56 -6.92
C LYS A 178 3.73 -11.89 -6.13
N SER A 179 2.96 -11.02 -6.79
CA SER A 179 1.74 -10.43 -6.23
C SER A 179 0.81 -11.54 -5.74
N ASP A 180 0.13 -11.33 -4.62
CA ASP A 180 -0.90 -12.23 -4.13
C ASP A 180 -2.01 -12.50 -5.18
N ASN A 181 -2.87 -13.48 -4.88
CA ASN A 181 -3.80 -14.12 -5.81
C ASN A 181 -3.06 -14.95 -6.87
N ARG A 182 -2.23 -15.90 -6.42
CA ARG A 182 -1.46 -16.81 -7.29
C ARG A 182 -2.31 -17.35 -8.45
N ASP A 183 -1.75 -17.31 -9.65
CA ASP A 183 -2.40 -17.64 -10.94
C ASP A 183 -3.40 -16.59 -11.47
N ASN A 184 -3.64 -15.51 -10.72
CA ASN A 184 -4.44 -14.35 -11.11
C ASN A 184 -3.84 -13.06 -10.51
N GLU A 185 -2.53 -12.91 -10.66
CA GLU A 185 -1.78 -11.82 -10.05
C GLU A 185 -2.21 -10.46 -10.61
N THR A 186 -2.64 -9.55 -9.72
CA THR A 186 -3.04 -8.19 -10.13
C THR A 186 -1.88 -7.40 -10.70
N PHE A 187 -0.70 -7.53 -10.09
CA PHE A 187 0.49 -6.77 -10.44
C PHE A 187 1.60 -7.67 -10.99
N ASN A 188 2.26 -7.20 -12.05
CA ASN A 188 3.52 -7.77 -12.49
C ASN A 188 4.67 -7.21 -11.65
N VAL A 189 5.12 -7.98 -10.65
CA VAL A 189 6.17 -7.56 -9.71
C VAL A 189 7.51 -7.22 -10.36
N LEU A 190 7.80 -7.71 -11.57
CA LEU A 190 9.00 -7.32 -12.31
C LEU A 190 8.91 -5.86 -12.77
N LYS A 191 7.70 -5.37 -13.00
CA LYS A 191 7.42 -4.02 -13.52
C LYS A 191 7.10 -3.03 -12.41
N GLY A 192 6.29 -3.45 -11.44
CA GLY A 192 5.87 -2.61 -10.34
C GLY A 192 4.79 -3.27 -9.50
N ILE A 193 4.93 -3.18 -8.18
CA ILE A 193 3.86 -3.44 -7.22
C ILE A 193 3.87 -2.31 -6.17
N PRO A 194 2.71 -1.71 -5.84
CA PRO A 194 2.62 -0.68 -4.82
C PRO A 194 2.96 -1.20 -3.42
N THR A 195 3.38 -0.30 -2.54
CA THR A 195 3.29 -0.55 -1.09
C THR A 195 1.83 -0.78 -0.66
N SER A 196 1.63 -1.41 0.49
CA SER A 196 0.30 -1.80 1.00
C SER A 196 -0.45 -2.82 0.13
N GLU A 197 0.18 -3.34 -0.93
CA GLU A 197 -0.15 -4.62 -1.55
C GLU A 197 0.64 -5.76 -0.89
N SER A 198 0.28 -7.00 -1.20
CA SER A 198 0.90 -8.17 -0.60
C SER A 198 1.42 -9.15 -1.66
N LEU A 199 2.49 -9.85 -1.27
CA LEU A 199 3.20 -10.83 -2.07
C LEU A 199 2.93 -12.24 -1.53
N TYR A 200 2.93 -13.24 -2.40
CA TYR A 200 3.15 -14.61 -2.00
C TYR A 200 4.59 -15.04 -2.30
N THR A 201 5.08 -15.96 -1.47
CA THR A 201 6.33 -16.69 -1.70
C THR A 201 5.99 -18.16 -1.95
N ASN A 202 6.68 -18.79 -2.90
CA ASN A 202 6.48 -20.21 -3.20
C ASN A 202 7.82 -20.84 -3.59
N ALA A 203 8.14 -22.00 -3.01
CA ALA A 203 9.26 -22.83 -3.43
C ALA A 203 8.78 -24.23 -3.85
N LEU A 204 9.45 -24.81 -4.83
CA LEU A 204 9.35 -26.20 -5.22
C LEU A 204 10.71 -26.84 -5.02
N ALA A 205 10.71 -28.07 -4.53
CA ALA A 205 11.90 -28.87 -4.33
C ALA A 205 11.50 -30.35 -4.18
N ASP A 206 12.49 -31.23 -4.18
CA ASP A 206 12.29 -32.66 -3.98
C ASP A 206 11.80 -32.98 -2.58
N ASN A 207 10.84 -33.90 -2.46
CA ASN A 207 10.17 -34.23 -1.21
C ASN A 207 11.11 -34.83 -0.15
N TYR A 208 12.24 -35.39 -0.55
CA TYR A 208 13.33 -35.81 0.32
C TYR A 208 14.65 -35.86 -0.45
N LEU A 209 15.76 -35.93 0.29
CA LEU A 209 17.08 -36.20 -0.28
C LEU A 209 17.60 -37.51 0.30
N PHE A 210 18.45 -38.22 -0.42
CA PHE A 210 19.07 -39.43 0.12
C PHE A 210 20.46 -39.69 -0.41
N LYS A 211 21.22 -40.49 0.35
CA LYS A 211 22.49 -41.08 -0.06
C LYS A 211 22.58 -42.46 0.55
N GLN A 212 22.86 -43.46 -0.28
CA GLN A 212 22.96 -44.85 0.15
C GLN A 212 24.23 -45.52 -0.41
N ALA A 213 24.76 -46.45 0.36
CA ALA A 213 25.78 -47.39 -0.06
C ALA A 213 25.60 -48.73 0.67
N TRP A 214 25.36 -49.80 -0.09
CA TRP A 214 25.27 -51.18 0.40
C TRP A 214 26.54 -51.94 0.02
N ALA A 215 27.25 -52.51 0.99
CA ALA A 215 28.44 -53.31 0.73
C ALA A 215 28.09 -54.80 0.77
N LYS A 216 28.40 -55.53 -0.30
CA LYS A 216 28.31 -57.00 -0.30
C LYS A 216 29.52 -57.58 0.40
N MET A 217 29.32 -58.18 1.57
CA MET A 217 30.33 -58.87 2.35
C MET A 217 30.39 -60.34 1.92
N SER A 218 31.56 -60.87 1.64
CA SER A 218 31.74 -62.28 1.24
C SER A 218 32.91 -62.91 1.99
N GLY A 219 32.70 -64.12 2.48
CA GLY A 219 33.69 -64.85 3.27
C GLY A 219 33.45 -66.36 3.21
N LYS A 220 34.18 -67.10 4.04
CA LYS A 220 34.08 -68.56 4.14
C LYS A 220 33.93 -68.98 5.58
N VAL A 221 33.02 -69.92 5.84
CA VAL A 221 33.05 -70.71 7.07
C VAL A 221 33.94 -71.92 6.82
N THR A 222 34.98 -72.07 7.62
CA THR A 222 35.89 -73.21 7.58
C THR A 222 35.45 -74.21 8.63
N TYR A 223 35.27 -75.46 8.23
CA TYR A 223 34.93 -76.56 9.13
C TYR A 223 36.16 -77.43 9.31
N ASP A 224 36.71 -77.42 10.51
CA ASP A 224 37.82 -78.28 10.92
C ASP A 224 37.24 -79.63 11.34
N CYS A 225 37.41 -80.64 10.49
CA CYS A 225 36.89 -81.99 10.73
C CYS A 225 38.00 -82.85 11.33
N ASN A 226 37.78 -83.35 12.54
CA ASN A 226 38.68 -84.31 13.20
C ASN A 226 37.92 -85.60 13.47
N ILE A 227 38.27 -86.65 12.72
CA ILE A 227 37.56 -87.93 12.73
C ILE A 227 38.55 -89.04 13.00
N THR A 228 38.36 -89.77 14.10
CA THR A 228 39.15 -90.97 14.41
C THR A 228 38.38 -92.19 13.99
N ILE A 229 38.93 -92.96 13.05
CA ILE A 229 38.37 -94.25 12.62
C ILE A 229 39.23 -95.38 13.17
N SER A 230 38.59 -96.35 13.80
CA SER A 230 39.25 -97.57 14.26
C SER A 230 39.21 -98.63 13.16
N TYR A 231 40.38 -99.16 12.79
CA TYR A 231 40.50 -100.24 11.82
C TYR A 231 40.91 -101.52 12.52
N ASP A 232 40.04 -102.54 12.44
CA ASP A 232 40.35 -103.87 12.92
C ASP A 232 41.18 -104.60 11.85
N ARG A 233 42.40 -105.00 12.23
CA ARG A 233 43.34 -105.70 11.37
C ARG A 233 43.60 -107.10 11.90
N GLU A 234 43.80 -108.02 10.98
CA GLU A 234 44.14 -109.40 11.29
C GLU A 234 45.26 -109.89 10.35
N TRP A 235 46.29 -110.49 10.94
CA TRP A 235 47.43 -111.08 10.24
C TRP A 235 47.89 -112.37 10.95
N THR A 236 48.85 -113.08 10.37
CA THR A 236 49.37 -114.32 10.94
C THR A 236 50.81 -114.14 11.43
N VAL A 237 51.10 -114.63 12.63
CA VAL A 237 52.45 -114.70 13.22
C VAL A 237 52.85 -116.17 13.44
N PRO A 238 54.15 -116.51 13.50
CA PRO A 238 54.58 -117.88 13.67
C PRO A 238 54.13 -118.39 15.04
N GLY A 239 53.56 -119.59 15.09
CA GLY A 239 53.17 -120.22 16.34
C GLY A 239 54.39 -120.53 17.22
N PRO A 240 54.19 -120.82 18.52
CA PRO A 240 55.28 -121.17 19.44
C PRO A 240 56.20 -122.24 18.84
N GLU A 241 57.52 -122.06 19.00
CA GLU A 241 58.54 -122.92 18.41
C GLU A 241 58.33 -124.39 18.77
N ILE A 242 58.36 -125.24 17.75
CA ILE A 242 58.38 -126.69 17.88
C ILE A 242 59.85 -127.07 17.82
N CYS A 243 60.40 -127.44 18.98
CA CYS A 243 61.78 -127.87 19.11
C CYS A 243 61.84 -129.40 19.15
N ASP A 244 62.57 -129.99 18.21
CA ASP A 244 63.04 -131.37 18.25
C ASP A 244 64.57 -131.41 18.40
N ASP A 245 65.15 -132.61 18.46
CA ASP A 245 66.56 -132.85 18.79
C ASP A 245 67.56 -132.21 17.78
N ASP A 246 67.08 -131.66 16.66
CA ASP A 246 67.89 -131.00 15.61
C ASP A 246 67.72 -129.45 15.56
N GLY A 247 66.89 -128.86 16.43
CA GLY A 247 66.75 -127.41 16.60
C GLY A 247 65.34 -126.85 16.41
N CYS A 248 65.04 -125.72 17.05
CA CYS A 248 63.70 -125.11 17.07
C CYS A 248 63.29 -124.52 15.70
N THR A 249 62.11 -124.92 15.21
CA THR A 249 61.45 -124.27 14.06
C THR A 249 60.11 -123.63 14.48
N PRO A 250 59.73 -122.45 13.94
CA PRO A 250 58.49 -121.79 14.34
C PRO A 250 57.24 -122.64 14.01
N GLY A 251 56.29 -122.75 14.95
CA GLY A 251 55.06 -123.53 14.80
C GLY A 251 54.05 -122.93 13.80
N PRO A 252 52.96 -123.67 13.47
CA PRO A 252 51.98 -123.24 12.46
C PRO A 252 51.39 -121.85 12.77
N PRO A 253 51.15 -120.99 11.76
CA PRO A 253 50.82 -119.59 12.00
C PRO A 253 49.51 -119.42 12.78
N ILE A 254 49.53 -118.62 13.85
CA ILE A 254 48.36 -118.27 14.66
C ILE A 254 47.85 -116.86 14.30
N PRO A 255 46.53 -116.60 14.38
CA PRO A 255 45.97 -115.28 14.10
C PRO A 255 46.36 -114.28 15.18
N ALA A 256 46.95 -113.16 14.76
CA ALA A 256 47.16 -111.97 15.56
C ALA A 256 46.22 -110.87 15.05
N ASN A 257 45.63 -110.11 15.98
CA ASN A 257 44.77 -108.99 15.65
C ASN A 257 45.15 -107.76 16.48
N ASP A 258 44.88 -106.60 15.92
CA ASP A 258 44.86 -105.34 16.64
C ASP A 258 43.77 -104.42 16.07
N THR A 259 43.41 -103.42 16.86
CA THR A 259 42.57 -102.31 16.41
C THR A 259 43.45 -101.07 16.42
N VAL A 260 43.65 -100.47 15.25
CA VAL A 260 44.42 -99.23 15.14
C VAL A 260 43.48 -98.04 14.94
N PRO A 261 43.45 -97.07 15.87
CA PRO A 261 42.81 -95.79 15.62
C PRO A 261 43.69 -94.97 14.66
N LYS A 262 43.09 -94.48 13.57
CA LYS A 262 43.74 -93.54 12.65
C LYS A 262 42.95 -92.23 12.65
N PRO A 263 43.59 -91.10 13.03
CA PRO A 263 42.97 -89.79 12.93
C PRO A 263 43.01 -89.28 11.49
N TYR A 264 41.90 -88.70 11.05
CA TYR A 264 41.75 -87.98 9.79
C TYR A 264 41.44 -86.53 10.10
N ILE A 265 42.34 -85.64 9.65
CA ILE A 265 42.18 -84.20 9.80
C ILE A 265 42.12 -83.60 8.39
N PHE A 266 41.01 -82.94 8.09
CA PHE A 266 40.83 -82.21 6.85
C PHE A 266 39.87 -81.04 7.04
N GLN A 267 39.94 -80.08 6.14
CA GLN A 267 39.05 -78.92 6.13
C GLN A 267 38.07 -78.99 4.96
N ILE A 268 36.85 -78.55 5.21
CA ILE A 268 35.87 -78.22 4.17
C ILE A 268 35.41 -76.77 4.38
N THR A 269 35.04 -76.09 3.30
CA THR A 269 34.62 -74.69 3.35
C THR A 269 33.20 -74.50 2.83
N ARG A 270 32.54 -73.49 3.38
CA ARG A 270 31.21 -73.01 2.98
C ARG A 270 31.27 -71.52 2.73
N ASP A 271 31.23 -71.15 1.46
CA ASP A 271 31.19 -69.73 1.07
C ASP A 271 29.86 -69.12 1.52
N TYR A 272 29.91 -67.86 1.95
CA TYR A 272 28.73 -67.09 2.31
C TYR A 272 28.84 -65.65 1.79
N SER A 273 27.70 -64.99 1.57
CA SER A 273 27.65 -63.55 1.34
C SER A 273 26.40 -62.90 1.93
N TYR A 274 26.54 -61.67 2.43
CA TYR A 274 25.44 -60.86 2.96
C TYR A 274 25.68 -59.38 2.62
N TRP A 275 24.66 -58.55 2.77
CA TRP A 275 24.74 -57.11 2.52
C TRP A 275 24.72 -56.34 3.83
N LYS A 276 25.63 -55.38 3.96
CA LYS A 276 25.67 -54.44 5.09
C LYS A 276 25.48 -53.01 4.64
N ILE A 277 25.00 -52.16 5.53
CA ILE A 277 24.86 -50.72 5.34
C ILE A 277 26.22 -50.07 5.50
N ASN A 278 26.78 -49.56 4.41
CA ASN A 278 28.03 -48.80 4.44
C ASN A 278 27.76 -47.30 4.71
N ASN A 279 26.71 -46.74 4.10
CA ASN A 279 26.21 -45.39 4.37
C ASN A 279 24.71 -45.33 4.06
N LEU A 280 23.95 -44.63 4.90
CA LEU A 280 22.52 -44.42 4.74
C LEU A 280 22.15 -43.06 5.31
N GLU A 281 21.75 -42.15 4.44
CA GLU A 281 21.27 -40.81 4.76
C GLU A 281 19.93 -40.60 4.06
N VAL A 282 18.91 -40.15 4.79
CA VAL A 282 17.62 -39.72 4.24
C VAL A 282 17.23 -38.43 4.93
N TYR A 283 16.82 -37.42 4.17
CA TYR A 283 16.52 -36.10 4.68
C TYR A 283 15.09 -35.68 4.40
N LYS A 284 14.40 -35.10 5.38
CA LYS A 284 13.07 -34.49 5.22
C LYS A 284 13.18 -32.98 5.04
N ILE A 285 12.23 -32.36 4.33
CA ILE A 285 12.11 -30.90 4.30
C ILE A 285 11.77 -30.38 5.70
N ALA A 286 12.53 -29.39 6.17
CA ALA A 286 12.30 -28.68 7.43
C ALA A 286 11.57 -27.36 7.21
N LYS A 287 12.09 -26.51 6.32
CA LYS A 287 11.56 -25.18 5.99
C LYS A 287 12.23 -24.61 4.74
N ALA A 288 11.69 -23.51 4.22
CA ALA A 288 12.38 -22.65 3.26
C ALA A 288 12.31 -21.18 3.71
N THR A 289 13.33 -20.41 3.36
CA THR A 289 13.38 -18.95 3.57
C THR A 289 13.51 -18.23 2.23
N MET A 290 12.87 -17.07 2.12
CA MET A 290 12.93 -16.19 0.96
C MET A 290 13.27 -14.79 1.44
N ASN A 291 14.19 -14.12 0.77
CA ASN A 291 14.62 -12.76 1.10
C ASN A 291 14.41 -11.84 -0.10
N ASN A 292 13.90 -10.64 0.15
CA ASN A 292 13.75 -9.56 -0.82
C ASN A 292 13.39 -8.26 -0.07
N TYR A 293 13.83 -7.12 -0.59
CA TYR A 293 13.51 -5.78 -0.04
C TYR A 293 12.01 -5.55 0.23
N ALA A 294 11.12 -6.06 -0.62
CA ALA A 294 9.68 -5.88 -0.52
C ALA A 294 9.00 -6.81 0.49
N LEU A 295 9.69 -7.83 1.01
CA LEU A 295 9.13 -8.75 1.99
C LEU A 295 9.10 -8.13 3.41
N PRO A 296 8.12 -8.48 4.26
CA PRO A 296 8.08 -8.05 5.65
C PRO A 296 9.37 -8.44 6.39
N GLY A 297 10.10 -7.43 6.89
CA GLY A 297 11.39 -7.66 7.55
C GLY A 297 12.48 -8.21 6.63
N GLU A 298 12.33 -8.03 5.32
CA GLU A 298 13.21 -8.51 4.24
C GLU A 298 13.37 -10.03 4.11
N SER A 299 12.80 -10.82 5.04
CA SER A 299 12.92 -12.27 5.07
C SER A 299 11.63 -12.94 5.54
N VAL A 300 11.21 -13.97 4.80
CA VAL A 300 9.99 -14.74 5.07
C VAL A 300 10.32 -16.23 5.12
N THR A 301 9.87 -16.88 6.19
CA THR A 301 9.96 -18.34 6.34
C THR A 301 8.66 -19.02 5.93
N MET A 302 8.77 -20.07 5.11
CA MET A 302 7.74 -21.03 4.73
C MET A 302 7.98 -22.36 5.45
N ASN A 303 6.99 -22.81 6.22
CA ASN A 303 7.01 -24.14 6.84
C ASN A 303 6.18 -25.11 5.98
N PRO A 304 6.62 -26.37 5.79
CA PRO A 304 5.88 -27.35 4.99
C PRO A 304 4.45 -27.56 5.48
N THR A 305 3.47 -27.40 4.58
CA THR A 305 2.04 -27.63 4.86
C THR A 305 1.51 -28.78 4.01
N GLY A 306 0.78 -29.74 4.62
CA GLY A 306 0.29 -30.92 3.88
C GLY A 306 1.41 -31.85 3.37
N TYR A 307 2.61 -31.72 3.92
CA TYR A 307 3.76 -32.55 3.61
C TYR A 307 3.85 -33.74 4.56
N THR A 308 3.92 -34.95 4.00
CA THR A 308 4.21 -36.17 4.75
C THR A 308 5.71 -36.45 4.65
N PRO A 309 6.48 -36.32 5.74
CA PRO A 309 7.90 -36.62 5.72
C PRO A 309 8.14 -38.12 5.49
N PRO A 310 9.23 -38.50 4.81
CA PRO A 310 9.60 -39.91 4.70
C PRO A 310 9.90 -40.53 6.08
N THR A 311 9.77 -41.85 6.17
CA THR A 311 10.18 -42.63 7.32
C THR A 311 11.36 -43.53 6.97
N LEU A 312 12.28 -43.68 7.94
CA LEU A 312 13.45 -44.52 7.82
C LEU A 312 13.56 -45.40 9.06
N GLU A 313 13.63 -46.70 8.85
CA GLU A 313 13.99 -47.68 9.87
C GLU A 313 15.20 -48.47 9.37
N SER A 314 16.21 -48.61 10.23
CA SER A 314 17.37 -49.43 9.92
C SER A 314 17.82 -50.24 11.13
N ARG A 315 18.47 -51.36 10.87
CA ARG A 315 19.17 -52.17 11.87
C ARG A 315 20.46 -52.66 11.23
N ASN A 316 21.58 -52.40 11.88
CA ASN A 316 22.88 -52.84 11.43
C ASN A 316 23.72 -53.41 12.57
N ASP A 317 24.69 -54.25 12.21
CA ASP A 317 25.70 -54.77 13.12
C ASP A 317 27.02 -54.95 12.33
N GLU A 318 28.17 -54.64 12.93
CA GLU A 318 29.46 -54.78 12.25
C GLU A 318 30.05 -56.19 12.43
N SER A 319 29.57 -56.97 13.41
CA SER A 319 30.07 -58.32 13.70
C SER A 319 29.59 -59.32 12.65
N VAL A 320 30.52 -60.09 12.08
CA VAL A 320 30.20 -61.16 11.12
C VAL A 320 29.34 -62.26 11.75
N GLU A 321 29.51 -62.50 13.05
CA GLU A 321 28.75 -63.49 13.82
C GLU A 321 27.27 -63.13 13.93
N SER A 322 26.90 -61.84 13.84
CA SER A 322 25.51 -61.40 13.81
C SER A 322 24.82 -61.75 12.48
N HIS A 323 25.59 -61.85 11.40
CA HIS A 323 25.15 -62.05 10.02
C HIS A 323 25.28 -63.48 9.50
N VAL A 324 26.14 -64.30 10.10
CA VAL A 324 26.48 -65.64 9.59
C VAL A 324 26.26 -66.67 10.68
N ARG A 325 25.43 -67.66 10.39
CA ARG A 325 25.21 -68.83 11.25
C ARG A 325 25.72 -70.08 10.52
N PRO A 326 26.80 -70.70 11.01
CA PRO A 326 27.32 -71.93 10.43
C PRO A 326 26.25 -73.02 10.38
N GLY A 327 26.16 -73.73 9.25
CA GLY A 327 25.37 -74.95 9.13
C GLY A 327 25.82 -75.99 10.16
N GLN A 328 24.86 -76.53 10.92
CA GLN A 328 25.13 -77.55 11.92
C GLN A 328 25.48 -78.88 11.24
N THR A 329 26.68 -79.38 11.48
CA THR A 329 27.17 -80.65 10.89
C THR A 329 26.60 -81.84 11.66
N THR A 330 26.03 -82.83 10.97
CA THR A 330 25.63 -84.08 11.61
C THR A 330 26.85 -85.00 11.83
N SER A 331 26.77 -85.87 12.84
CA SER A 331 27.88 -86.76 13.19
C SER A 331 28.29 -87.65 12.01
N ILE A 332 29.58 -87.68 11.71
CA ILE A 332 30.13 -88.52 10.65
C ILE A 332 30.53 -89.85 11.30
N SER A 333 29.80 -90.91 10.95
CA SER A 333 30.07 -92.26 11.41
C SER A 333 30.41 -93.14 10.21
N TYR A 334 31.57 -93.81 10.28
CA TYR A 334 31.97 -94.79 9.30
C TYR A 334 32.59 -96.01 9.98
N THR A 335 32.03 -97.18 9.69
CA THR A 335 32.62 -98.46 10.09
C THR A 335 33.32 -99.08 8.88
N PRO A 336 34.67 -99.12 8.86
CA PRO A 336 35.41 -99.77 7.79
C PRO A 336 35.26 -101.29 7.85
N PRO A 337 35.30 -102.00 6.71
CA PRO A 337 35.39 -103.46 6.70
C PRO A 337 36.73 -103.93 7.30
N LYS A 338 36.71 -105.09 7.95
CA LYS A 338 37.90 -105.74 8.55
C LYS A 338 39.00 -105.95 7.50
N ILE A 339 40.25 -105.64 7.85
CA ILE A 339 41.39 -105.72 6.92
C ILE A 339 42.24 -106.96 7.22
N THR A 340 42.49 -107.79 6.21
CA THR A 340 43.25 -109.05 6.35
C THR A 340 44.59 -108.95 5.62
N GLY A 341 45.70 -109.20 6.32
CA GLY A 341 47.08 -109.15 5.80
C GLY A 341 47.76 -110.53 5.69
N GLY A 342 49.03 -110.52 5.25
CA GLY A 342 49.87 -111.72 5.07
C GLY A 342 50.75 -112.08 6.29
N LEU A 343 51.69 -113.00 6.09
CA LEU A 343 52.58 -113.54 7.14
C LEU A 343 53.55 -112.48 7.69
N ASN A 344 53.65 -112.38 9.02
CA ASN A 344 54.63 -111.58 9.78
C ASN A 344 54.58 -110.05 9.64
N GLN A 345 53.54 -109.46 9.02
CA GLN A 345 53.41 -108.00 8.99
C GLN A 345 51.93 -107.58 9.00
N PRO A 346 51.52 -106.66 9.91
CA PRO A 346 50.16 -106.14 9.90
C PRO A 346 49.91 -105.35 8.60
N PRO A 347 48.72 -105.46 7.98
CA PRO A 347 48.41 -104.73 6.75
C PRO A 347 48.39 -103.21 7.00
N SER A 348 48.79 -102.43 5.99
CA SER A 348 48.74 -100.97 6.05
C SER A 348 47.29 -100.48 6.04
N VAL A 349 46.95 -99.56 6.93
CA VAL A 349 45.61 -98.96 6.98
C VAL A 349 45.39 -98.06 5.75
N PRO A 350 44.29 -98.24 4.97
CA PRO A 350 43.99 -97.41 3.81
C PRO A 350 43.82 -95.93 4.18
N ASP A 351 43.91 -95.04 3.19
CA ASP A 351 43.62 -93.61 3.37
C ASP A 351 42.19 -93.30 2.93
N ASP A 352 41.28 -93.21 3.91
CA ASP A 352 39.87 -92.88 3.68
C ASP A 352 39.58 -91.37 3.59
N THR A 353 40.62 -90.51 3.54
CA THR A 353 40.47 -89.04 3.55
C THR A 353 39.46 -88.55 2.52
N SER A 354 39.51 -88.99 1.27
CA SER A 354 38.57 -88.56 0.22
C SER A 354 37.12 -88.97 0.51
N ARG A 355 36.92 -90.13 1.14
CA ARG A 355 35.59 -90.67 1.45
C ARG A 355 34.96 -89.98 2.65
N LEU A 356 35.74 -89.80 3.71
CA LEU A 356 35.33 -89.05 4.91
C LEU A 356 35.11 -87.58 4.59
N LYS A 357 35.92 -86.99 3.70
CA LYS A 357 35.68 -85.64 3.17
C LYS A 357 34.38 -85.55 2.38
N GLY A 358 34.06 -86.52 1.51
CA GLY A 358 32.77 -86.58 0.81
C GLY A 358 31.57 -86.72 1.75
N MET A 359 31.70 -87.52 2.82
CA MET A 359 30.68 -87.64 3.87
C MET A 359 30.52 -86.34 4.66
N ALA A 360 31.62 -85.67 5.03
CA ALA A 360 31.59 -84.36 5.68
C ALA A 360 30.94 -83.29 4.79
N GLU A 361 31.24 -83.29 3.50
CA GLU A 361 30.64 -82.38 2.53
C GLU A 361 29.13 -82.64 2.36
N SER A 362 28.67 -83.88 2.43
CA SER A 362 27.24 -84.21 2.38
C SER A 362 26.50 -83.90 3.68
N ASN A 363 27.17 -84.06 4.84
CA ASN A 363 26.58 -83.93 6.17
C ASN A 363 26.65 -82.49 6.73
N THR A 364 27.38 -81.61 6.08
CA THR A 364 27.53 -80.20 6.47
C THR A 364 26.67 -79.32 5.56
N PRO A 365 25.49 -78.86 6.02
CA PRO A 365 24.65 -77.97 5.24
C PRO A 365 25.36 -76.63 5.01
N GLN A 366 24.84 -75.87 4.06
CA GLN A 366 25.34 -74.54 3.77
C GLN A 366 25.01 -73.56 4.90
N SER A 367 25.88 -72.58 5.14
CA SER A 367 25.69 -71.55 6.16
C SER A 367 24.44 -70.71 5.90
N LYS A 368 23.81 -70.26 6.98
CA LYS A 368 22.71 -69.32 6.96
C LYS A 368 23.24 -67.90 7.13
N VAL A 369 22.64 -66.95 6.42
CA VAL A 369 23.04 -65.55 6.43
C VAL A 369 21.85 -64.61 6.49
N ASN A 370 22.03 -63.45 7.10
CA ASN A 370 21.08 -62.35 7.12
C ASN A 370 21.79 -61.04 6.78
N ASN A 371 21.15 -60.21 5.97
CA ASN A 371 21.64 -58.85 5.73
C ASN A 371 21.35 -57.95 6.94
N ASP A 372 21.83 -56.72 6.88
CA ASP A 372 21.22 -55.62 7.61
C ASP A 372 19.76 -55.38 7.18
N LEU A 373 19.03 -54.57 7.95
CA LEU A 373 17.64 -54.19 7.65
C LEU A 373 17.59 -52.71 7.25
N VAL A 374 16.90 -52.42 6.16
CA VAL A 374 16.48 -51.04 5.81
C VAL A 374 15.03 -51.07 5.34
N LYS A 375 14.17 -50.30 5.99
CA LYS A 375 12.83 -49.99 5.50
C LYS A 375 12.70 -48.49 5.27
N PHE A 376 12.25 -48.13 4.08
CA PHE A 376 11.98 -46.75 3.68
C PHE A 376 10.50 -46.64 3.32
N ASN A 377 9.76 -45.73 3.99
CA ASN A 377 8.30 -45.60 3.83
C ASN A 377 7.58 -46.96 3.91
N SER A 378 7.93 -47.75 4.93
CA SER A 378 7.42 -49.11 5.16
C SER A 378 7.75 -50.16 4.08
N THR A 379 8.51 -49.79 3.04
CA THR A 379 8.99 -50.72 2.01
C THR A 379 10.37 -51.24 2.39
N THR A 380 10.55 -52.55 2.38
CA THR A 380 11.86 -53.18 2.65
C THR A 380 12.82 -52.94 1.49
N ILE A 381 13.86 -52.15 1.73
CA ILE A 381 14.96 -51.88 0.79
C ILE A 381 16.07 -52.92 0.95
N MET A 382 16.38 -53.28 2.20
CA MET A 382 17.29 -54.35 2.54
C MET A 382 16.61 -55.27 3.54
N ASN A 383 16.55 -56.57 3.22
CA ASN A 383 15.81 -57.56 3.99
C ASN A 383 16.77 -58.42 4.82
N ASP A 384 16.54 -58.48 6.13
CA ASP A 384 17.30 -59.25 7.12
C ASP A 384 16.77 -60.69 7.32
N VAL A 385 15.81 -61.14 6.50
CA VAL A 385 15.33 -62.53 6.52
C VAL A 385 16.48 -63.50 6.21
N GLU A 386 16.59 -64.53 7.05
CA GLU A 386 17.60 -65.56 6.94
C GLU A 386 17.53 -66.30 5.59
N ALA A 387 18.65 -66.32 4.87
CA ALA A 387 18.83 -67.00 3.59
C ALA A 387 19.96 -68.04 3.67
N THR A 388 19.99 -68.98 2.73
CA THR A 388 21.08 -69.95 2.63
C THR A 388 22.13 -69.43 1.67
N LYS A 389 23.41 -69.47 2.08
CA LYS A 389 24.57 -68.99 1.33
C LYS A 389 24.63 -67.49 1.10
N ASP A 390 23.65 -66.94 0.38
CA ASP A 390 23.66 -65.58 -0.14
C ASP A 390 22.42 -64.83 0.37
N GLY A 391 22.64 -63.71 1.04
CA GLY A 391 21.57 -62.81 1.46
C GLY A 391 20.84 -62.19 0.27
N PRO A 392 19.54 -61.85 0.40
CA PRO A 392 18.78 -61.18 -0.65
C PRO A 392 19.48 -59.91 -1.14
N THR A 393 19.46 -59.63 -2.45
CA THR A 393 20.07 -58.40 -2.98
C THR A 393 19.20 -57.18 -2.62
N PRO A 394 19.77 -56.11 -2.03
CA PRO A 394 19.03 -54.89 -1.69
C PRO A 394 18.52 -54.18 -2.96
N SER A 395 17.44 -53.43 -2.81
CA SER A 395 17.00 -52.47 -3.83
C SER A 395 17.58 -51.07 -3.56
N ASN A 396 17.31 -50.13 -4.46
CA ASN A 396 17.61 -48.72 -4.20
C ASN A 396 16.40 -48.04 -3.56
N ILE A 397 16.67 -47.07 -2.68
CA ILE A 397 15.68 -46.08 -2.27
C ILE A 397 15.13 -45.43 -3.57
N PRO A 398 13.80 -45.33 -3.74
CA PRO A 398 13.21 -44.68 -4.89
C PRO A 398 13.76 -43.26 -5.09
N ASN A 399 13.76 -42.75 -6.32
CA ASN A 399 14.09 -41.34 -6.53
C ASN A 399 12.99 -40.45 -5.89
N PRO A 400 13.36 -39.29 -5.35
CA PRO A 400 12.39 -38.34 -4.84
C PRO A 400 11.57 -37.73 -5.97
N THR A 401 10.48 -37.08 -5.58
CA THR A 401 9.56 -36.38 -6.46
C THR A 401 9.34 -34.97 -5.96
N THR A 402 9.14 -34.02 -6.86
CA THR A 402 8.84 -32.64 -6.48
C THR A 402 7.60 -32.56 -5.59
N ILE A 403 7.67 -31.77 -4.52
CA ILE A 403 6.55 -31.50 -3.63
C ILE A 403 5.37 -30.84 -4.35
N GLY A 404 4.17 -30.99 -3.79
CA GLY A 404 3.01 -30.22 -4.22
C GLY A 404 3.22 -28.72 -4.05
N ARG A 405 2.64 -27.91 -4.96
CA ARG A 405 2.80 -26.45 -5.01
C ARG A 405 2.42 -25.70 -3.74
N ASP A 406 1.65 -26.32 -2.85
CA ASP A 406 1.17 -25.73 -1.59
C ASP A 406 2.01 -26.10 -0.38
N VAL A 407 2.99 -26.99 -0.55
CA VAL A 407 3.82 -27.46 0.56
C VAL A 407 4.68 -26.33 1.11
N LEU A 408 5.43 -25.64 0.25
CA LEU A 408 6.21 -24.45 0.61
C LEU A 408 5.59 -23.23 -0.06
N TYR A 409 4.45 -22.79 0.45
CA TYR A 409 3.70 -21.64 -0.03
C TYR A 409 3.27 -20.74 1.14
N LYS A 410 3.45 -19.43 0.98
CA LYS A 410 3.01 -18.45 1.98
C LYS A 410 2.50 -17.18 1.31
N PRO A 411 1.18 -16.93 1.32
CA PRO A 411 0.57 -15.68 0.83
C PRO A 411 0.56 -14.59 1.90
N GLY A 412 0.11 -13.38 1.53
CA GLY A 412 -0.21 -12.31 2.48
C GLY A 412 1.00 -11.58 3.06
N ASN A 413 2.15 -11.63 2.38
CA ASN A 413 3.36 -10.92 2.81
C ASN A 413 3.24 -9.44 2.37
N MET A 414 2.66 -8.60 3.24
CA MET A 414 2.38 -7.20 2.95
C MET A 414 3.65 -6.34 2.82
N ILE A 415 3.73 -5.58 1.73
CA ILE A 415 4.81 -4.62 1.48
C ILE A 415 4.58 -3.40 2.37
N SER A 416 5.57 -3.05 3.21
CA SER A 416 5.46 -1.89 4.10
C SER A 416 5.33 -0.58 3.32
N ASN A 417 4.41 0.27 3.75
CA ASN A 417 4.23 1.63 3.22
C ASN A 417 5.38 2.60 3.51
N SER A 418 6.40 2.17 4.26
CA SER A 418 7.63 2.94 4.46
C SER A 418 8.69 2.69 3.38
N LEU A 419 8.52 1.65 2.55
CA LEU A 419 9.50 1.29 1.54
C LEU A 419 9.41 2.22 0.34
N LEU A 420 10.53 2.87 0.03
CA LEU A 420 10.66 3.71 -1.15
C LEU A 420 10.50 2.88 -2.42
N ASN A 421 9.99 3.54 -3.47
CA ASN A 421 10.04 3.05 -4.84
C ASN A 421 11.47 2.60 -5.19
N LYS A 422 11.60 1.36 -5.66
CA LYS A 422 12.90 0.75 -5.97
C LYS A 422 12.74 -0.35 -7.01
N ALA A 423 13.47 -0.22 -8.12
CA ALA A 423 13.48 -1.19 -9.20
C ALA A 423 14.31 -2.44 -8.87
N ASP A 424 13.88 -3.56 -9.43
CA ASP A 424 14.69 -4.77 -9.61
C ASP A 424 15.41 -5.26 -8.36
N THR A 425 14.75 -5.17 -7.21
CA THR A 425 15.35 -5.62 -5.96
C THR A 425 15.60 -7.12 -6.02
N THR A 426 16.84 -7.52 -5.74
CA THR A 426 17.29 -8.91 -5.84
C THR A 426 16.62 -9.78 -4.79
N SER A 427 16.26 -10.99 -5.20
CA SER A 427 15.69 -12.01 -4.32
C SER A 427 16.66 -13.16 -4.12
N SER A 428 16.62 -13.78 -2.96
CA SER A 428 17.39 -15.00 -2.64
C SER A 428 16.57 -15.93 -1.76
N GLY A 429 16.97 -17.19 -1.64
CA GLY A 429 16.28 -18.13 -0.77
C GLY A 429 17.11 -19.37 -0.48
N GLU A 430 16.76 -20.03 0.62
CA GLU A 430 17.38 -21.27 1.06
C GLU A 430 16.32 -22.28 1.47
N ILE A 431 16.57 -23.56 1.20
CA ILE A 431 15.76 -24.68 1.67
C ILE A 431 16.58 -25.52 2.65
N TYR A 432 15.90 -25.98 3.69
CA TYR A 432 16.48 -26.67 4.83
C TYR A 432 15.95 -28.10 4.86
N TYR A 433 16.86 -29.05 4.96
CA TYR A 433 16.57 -30.48 5.04
C TYR A 433 17.19 -31.08 6.30
N ASP A 434 16.36 -31.70 7.14
CA ASP A 434 16.80 -32.37 8.38
C ASP A 434 17.09 -33.85 8.12
N LEU A 435 18.21 -34.34 8.63
CA LEU A 435 18.57 -35.76 8.57
C LEU A 435 17.61 -36.59 9.45
N LEU A 436 17.08 -37.68 8.91
CA LEU A 436 16.21 -38.58 9.66
C LEU A 436 16.98 -39.44 10.67
N PRO A 437 16.34 -39.80 11.80
CA PRO A 437 16.84 -40.87 12.66
C PRO A 437 16.86 -42.22 11.92
N GLY A 438 17.73 -43.15 12.32
CA GLY A 438 17.94 -44.41 11.61
C GLY A 438 18.93 -44.31 10.43
N ASN A 439 19.66 -43.20 10.31
CA ASN A 439 20.81 -43.09 9.42
C ASN A 439 22.00 -43.92 9.95
N VAL A 440 22.87 -44.36 9.05
CA VAL A 440 24.10 -45.12 9.39
C VAL A 440 25.27 -44.47 8.68
N ASN A 441 26.32 -44.11 9.44
CA ASN A 441 27.44 -43.32 8.96
C ASN A 441 26.99 -42.03 8.23
N GLY A 442 25.91 -41.40 8.71
CA GLY A 442 25.26 -40.28 8.04
C GLY A 442 25.97 -38.93 8.22
N GLY A 443 25.54 -37.95 7.44
CA GLY A 443 26.07 -36.57 7.47
C GLY A 443 25.34 -35.65 8.47
N ALA A 444 25.40 -34.34 8.22
CA ALA A 444 24.62 -33.33 8.93
C ALA A 444 23.43 -32.83 8.09
N ASN A 445 22.51 -32.08 8.71
CA ASN A 445 21.42 -31.36 8.04
C ASN A 445 21.94 -30.52 6.87
N LYS A 446 21.11 -30.33 5.84
CA LYS A 446 21.48 -29.60 4.62
C LYS A 446 20.77 -28.25 4.55
N VAL A 447 21.51 -27.23 4.14
CA VAL A 447 20.99 -25.92 3.75
C VAL A 447 21.46 -25.68 2.32
N LEU A 448 20.51 -25.50 1.41
CA LEU A 448 20.75 -25.50 -0.03
C LEU A 448 20.05 -24.28 -0.66
N PRO A 449 20.65 -23.65 -1.68
CA PRO A 449 20.07 -22.47 -2.30
C PRO A 449 18.80 -22.79 -3.09
N ILE A 450 17.86 -21.85 -3.13
CA ILE A 450 16.71 -21.88 -4.03
C ILE A 450 17.04 -21.01 -5.24
N ASN A 451 17.01 -21.60 -6.42
CA ASN A 451 17.42 -20.94 -7.66
C ASN A 451 16.23 -20.30 -8.40
N GLY A 452 16.52 -19.39 -9.33
CA GLY A 452 15.52 -18.86 -10.27
C GLY A 452 14.47 -17.90 -9.68
N ILE A 453 14.73 -17.32 -8.51
CA ILE A 453 13.80 -16.38 -7.88
C ILE A 453 13.84 -15.03 -8.61
N ASN A 454 12.68 -14.55 -9.02
CA ASN A 454 12.53 -13.28 -9.74
C ASN A 454 12.85 -12.05 -8.86
N THR A 455 13.21 -10.93 -9.48
CA THR A 455 13.32 -9.62 -8.80
C THR A 455 11.94 -9.05 -8.46
N VAL A 456 11.90 -8.04 -7.60
CA VAL A 456 10.68 -7.27 -7.28
C VAL A 456 10.94 -5.78 -7.41
N THR A 457 10.06 -5.08 -8.12
CA THR A 457 10.07 -3.61 -8.27
C THR A 457 8.93 -3.02 -7.43
N VAL A 458 9.27 -2.23 -6.41
CA VAL A 458 8.27 -1.49 -5.61
C VAL A 458 7.97 -0.17 -6.31
N HIS A 459 6.70 0.11 -6.60
CA HIS A 459 6.27 1.36 -7.22
C HIS A 459 4.87 1.77 -6.77
N THR A 460 4.79 2.72 -5.85
CA THR A 460 3.53 3.22 -5.29
C THR A 460 2.97 4.37 -6.13
N PRO A 461 1.79 4.22 -6.75
CA PRO A 461 1.26 5.18 -7.70
C PRO A 461 0.42 6.27 -7.02
N VAL A 462 0.56 7.49 -7.53
CA VAL A 462 -0.34 8.62 -7.30
C VAL A 462 -0.58 9.36 -8.61
N VAL A 463 -1.76 9.97 -8.71
CA VAL A 463 -2.21 10.75 -9.88
C VAL A 463 -2.72 12.11 -9.41
N ASN A 464 -2.75 13.09 -10.29
CA ASN A 464 -3.26 14.44 -10.05
C ASN A 464 -3.85 15.00 -11.35
N TYR A 465 -5.18 15.03 -11.40
CA TYR A 465 -5.95 15.59 -12.51
C TYR A 465 -6.89 16.65 -11.94
N ALA A 466 -6.30 17.70 -11.39
CA ALA A 466 -7.03 18.69 -10.63
C ALA A 466 -7.92 19.53 -11.54
N TRP A 467 -8.99 20.06 -10.97
CA TRP A 467 -9.93 20.90 -11.68
C TRP A 467 -10.44 22.02 -10.77
N VAL A 468 -10.78 23.15 -11.38
CA VAL A 468 -11.33 24.32 -10.69
C VAL A 468 -12.62 24.73 -11.40
N SER A 469 -13.66 25.04 -10.64
CA SER A 469 -14.94 25.47 -11.18
C SER A 469 -14.83 26.80 -11.92
N ASP A 470 -15.53 26.89 -13.05
CA ASP A 470 -15.58 28.06 -13.91
C ASP A 470 -16.92 28.80 -13.77
N ASP A 471 -16.90 30.00 -13.20
CA ASP A 471 -18.11 30.81 -12.95
C ASP A 471 -18.45 31.74 -14.12
N GLN A 472 -18.59 31.16 -15.31
CA GLN A 472 -18.97 31.85 -16.55
C GLN A 472 -20.24 32.72 -16.44
N PRO A 473 -21.32 32.29 -15.74
CA PRO A 473 -22.55 33.08 -15.65
C PRO A 473 -22.38 34.47 -15.00
N HIS A 474 -21.26 34.71 -14.31
CA HIS A 474 -20.93 35.96 -13.63
C HIS A 474 -19.72 36.67 -14.26
N ASN A 475 -19.22 36.18 -15.40
CA ASN A 475 -18.04 36.72 -16.07
C ASN A 475 -18.40 37.88 -17.03
N GLN A 476 -18.12 39.11 -16.59
CA GLN A 476 -18.44 40.34 -17.33
C GLN A 476 -17.33 40.81 -18.28
N LYS A 477 -16.26 40.05 -18.51
CA LYS A 477 -15.14 40.51 -19.35
C LYS A 477 -15.60 40.76 -20.78
N THR A 478 -15.07 41.82 -21.38
CA THR A 478 -15.22 42.10 -22.82
C THR A 478 -14.67 40.96 -23.69
N ALA A 479 -13.55 40.37 -23.28
CA ALA A 479 -12.93 39.22 -23.94
C ALA A 479 -12.57 38.14 -22.89
N PRO A 480 -13.51 37.23 -22.59
CA PRO A 480 -13.26 36.10 -21.70
C PRO A 480 -12.18 35.15 -22.25
N ASP A 481 -11.38 34.56 -21.36
CA ASP A 481 -10.38 33.55 -21.73
C ASP A 481 -10.99 32.14 -21.60
N PRO A 482 -11.20 31.40 -22.70
CA PRO A 482 -11.79 30.06 -22.64
C PRO A 482 -10.84 28.99 -22.07
N THR A 483 -9.56 29.31 -21.85
CA THR A 483 -8.56 28.37 -21.34
C THR A 483 -8.35 28.45 -19.83
N SER A 484 -8.98 29.43 -19.16
CA SER A 484 -8.85 29.66 -17.73
C SER A 484 -10.22 29.63 -17.05
N ALA A 485 -10.32 29.00 -15.88
CA ALA A 485 -11.57 29.05 -15.11
C ALA A 485 -11.80 30.47 -14.53
N ALA A 486 -12.99 31.03 -14.72
CA ALA A 486 -13.37 32.33 -14.18
C ALA A 486 -13.65 32.22 -12.67
N LEU A 487 -12.88 32.96 -11.87
CA LEU A 487 -13.09 33.12 -10.43
C LEU A 487 -13.55 34.55 -10.15
N ILE A 488 -14.75 34.70 -9.58
CA ILE A 488 -15.34 36.02 -9.37
C ILE A 488 -15.12 36.50 -7.94
N LEU A 489 -14.68 37.74 -7.77
CA LEU A 489 -14.47 38.34 -6.45
C LEU A 489 -15.76 38.29 -5.60
N GLU A 490 -15.60 37.94 -4.33
CA GLU A 490 -16.68 37.73 -3.35
C GLU A 490 -17.63 36.56 -3.64
N ARG A 491 -17.17 35.57 -4.41
CA ARG A 491 -17.95 34.36 -4.70
C ARG A 491 -17.19 33.08 -4.35
N PRO A 492 -17.91 32.00 -4.01
CA PRO A 492 -17.29 30.70 -3.79
C PRO A 492 -16.86 30.06 -5.11
N PHE A 493 -15.84 29.21 -5.05
CA PHE A 493 -15.42 28.34 -6.14
C PHE A 493 -15.02 26.97 -5.60
N ILE A 494 -15.11 25.95 -6.45
CA ILE A 494 -14.83 24.55 -6.10
C ILE A 494 -13.50 24.15 -6.71
N VAL A 495 -12.67 23.51 -5.90
CA VAL A 495 -11.47 22.80 -6.30
C VAL A 495 -11.76 21.29 -6.21
N ARG A 496 -11.50 20.56 -7.29
CA ARG A 496 -11.59 19.10 -7.34
C ARG A 496 -10.20 18.49 -7.47
N ILE A 497 -9.84 17.59 -6.54
CA ILE A 497 -8.59 16.83 -6.59
C ILE A 497 -8.95 15.34 -6.57
N PRO A 498 -9.11 14.71 -7.75
CA PRO A 498 -9.46 13.30 -7.84
C PRO A 498 -8.29 12.41 -7.40
N THR A 499 -8.63 11.22 -6.89
CA THR A 499 -7.68 10.12 -6.63
C THR A 499 -7.65 9.11 -7.78
N SER A 500 -8.51 9.31 -8.78
CA SER A 500 -8.59 8.49 -9.98
C SER A 500 -8.04 9.21 -11.20
N GLY A 501 -7.53 8.41 -12.14
CA GLY A 501 -7.03 8.90 -13.41
C GLY A 501 -6.05 7.91 -14.04
N GLN A 502 -5.52 8.27 -15.20
CA GLN A 502 -4.55 7.45 -15.93
C GLN A 502 -3.18 7.50 -15.23
N HIS A 503 -2.57 6.34 -15.01
CA HIS A 503 -1.16 6.21 -14.63
C HIS A 503 -0.39 5.49 -15.76
N LEU A 504 0.42 4.48 -15.47
CA LEU A 504 1.07 3.62 -16.47
C LEU A 504 0.04 2.81 -17.26
N ASP A 505 0.39 2.43 -18.50
CA ASP A 505 -0.47 1.62 -19.36
C ASP A 505 -0.74 0.23 -18.76
N ALA A 506 -2.02 -0.14 -18.60
CA ALA A 506 -2.42 -1.37 -17.91
C ALA A 506 -2.01 -2.65 -18.66
N ALA A 507 -1.85 -2.59 -19.99
CA ALA A 507 -1.41 -3.75 -20.77
C ALA A 507 0.07 -4.08 -20.49
N SER A 508 0.90 -3.06 -20.26
CA SER A 508 2.32 -3.21 -19.93
C SER A 508 2.60 -3.31 -18.42
N TYR A 509 1.74 -2.68 -17.61
CA TYR A 509 1.81 -2.62 -16.15
C TYR A 509 0.46 -3.05 -15.54
N PRO A 510 0.17 -4.36 -15.48
CA PRO A 510 -1.05 -4.86 -14.85
C PRO A 510 -1.22 -4.31 -13.44
N GLY A 511 -2.46 -3.95 -13.09
CA GLY A 511 -2.80 -3.31 -11.82
C GLY A 511 -2.67 -1.79 -11.81
N TYR A 512 -1.94 -1.21 -12.77
CA TYR A 512 -1.94 0.23 -13.07
C TYR A 512 -3.00 0.53 -14.16
N GLY A 513 -3.01 1.74 -14.73
CA GLY A 513 -3.98 2.19 -15.73
C GLY A 513 -4.85 3.36 -15.27
N ASN A 514 -6.00 3.52 -15.91
CA ASN A 514 -7.02 4.48 -15.51
C ASN A 514 -7.95 3.88 -14.43
N ARG A 515 -7.70 4.21 -13.15
CA ARG A 515 -8.44 3.68 -11.99
C ARG A 515 -8.32 4.61 -10.80
N ASP A 516 -8.98 4.27 -9.70
CA ASP A 516 -8.79 4.91 -8.41
C ASP A 516 -7.54 4.39 -7.69
N TYR A 517 -6.76 5.33 -7.16
CA TYR A 517 -5.51 5.13 -6.44
C TYR A 517 -5.54 5.65 -4.99
N ALA A 518 -6.71 6.06 -4.48
CA ALA A 518 -6.86 6.62 -3.13
C ALA A 518 -6.13 5.84 -2.03
N LYS A 519 -6.11 4.50 -2.14
CA LYS A 519 -5.39 3.57 -1.23
C LYS A 519 -3.93 3.97 -0.99
N TYR A 520 -3.26 4.54 -1.99
CA TYR A 520 -1.81 4.79 -1.98
C TYR A 520 -1.44 6.25 -1.67
N PHE A 521 -2.43 7.09 -1.36
CA PHE A 521 -2.21 8.51 -1.09
C PHE A 521 -1.91 8.72 0.39
N ARG A 522 -0.83 9.45 0.69
CA ARG A 522 -0.62 10.03 2.03
C ARG A 522 -1.54 11.20 2.26
N ILE A 523 -1.55 12.13 1.29
CA ILE A 523 -2.20 13.44 1.41
C ILE A 523 -2.35 14.10 0.04
N LYS A 524 -3.37 14.95 -0.09
CA LYS A 524 -3.60 15.83 -1.24
C LYS A 524 -3.45 17.27 -0.80
N GLN A 525 -2.85 18.11 -1.64
CA GLN A 525 -2.60 19.51 -1.29
C GLN A 525 -2.90 20.44 -2.44
N VAL A 526 -3.40 21.63 -2.10
CA VAL A 526 -3.58 22.76 -3.02
C VAL A 526 -2.89 24.00 -2.45
N GLN A 527 -2.32 24.82 -3.34
CA GLN A 527 -1.75 26.12 -3.00
C GLN A 527 -2.28 27.18 -3.98
N PHE A 528 -2.84 28.25 -3.41
CA PHE A 528 -3.34 29.39 -4.16
C PHE A 528 -2.27 30.49 -4.25
N PRO A 529 -2.07 31.13 -5.42
CA PRO A 529 -1.18 32.28 -5.54
C PRO A 529 -1.79 33.59 -4.98
N PHE A 530 -3.01 33.52 -4.47
CA PHE A 530 -3.77 34.61 -3.86
C PHE A 530 -4.44 34.12 -2.57
N ASP A 531 -4.95 35.07 -1.79
CA ASP A 531 -5.66 34.80 -0.54
C ASP A 531 -7.01 34.10 -0.79
N VAL A 532 -7.37 33.17 0.08
CA VAL A 532 -8.70 32.54 0.07
C VAL A 532 -9.22 32.37 1.49
N TYR A 533 -10.53 32.13 1.60
CA TYR A 533 -11.12 31.55 2.81
C TYR A 533 -11.61 30.12 2.54
N ASN A 534 -11.79 29.34 3.61
CA ASN A 534 -12.64 28.17 3.56
C ASN A 534 -14.12 28.53 3.27
N ALA A 535 -14.95 27.53 2.98
CA ALA A 535 -16.32 27.71 2.51
C ALA A 535 -17.20 28.60 3.40
N ASP A 536 -17.09 28.48 4.72
CA ASP A 536 -17.90 29.22 5.71
C ASP A 536 -17.26 30.55 6.15
N ARG A 537 -16.09 30.89 5.59
CA ARG A 537 -15.30 32.09 5.91
C ARG A 537 -14.80 32.16 7.35
N SER A 538 -14.75 31.03 8.06
CA SER A 538 -14.22 30.96 9.42
C SER A 538 -12.67 30.94 9.46
N GLN A 539 -12.02 30.51 8.37
CA GLN A 539 -10.58 30.38 8.29
C GLN A 539 -10.02 31.14 7.08
N PHE A 540 -9.14 32.11 7.36
CA PHE A 540 -8.34 32.79 6.35
C PHE A 540 -7.09 31.97 5.99
N ILE A 541 -6.83 31.84 4.69
CA ILE A 541 -5.68 31.12 4.13
C ILE A 541 -4.89 32.11 3.27
N PRO A 542 -3.73 32.58 3.75
CA PRO A 542 -2.89 33.49 2.98
C PRO A 542 -2.37 32.85 1.68
N ALA A 543 -2.12 33.68 0.67
CA ALA A 543 -1.45 33.26 -0.55
C ALA A 543 -0.18 32.44 -0.28
N LYS A 544 0.11 31.48 -1.17
CA LYS A 544 1.28 30.59 -1.13
C LYS A 544 1.34 29.67 0.10
N THR A 545 0.19 29.37 0.70
CA THR A 545 0.06 28.39 1.79
C THR A 545 -0.46 27.07 1.24
N TRP A 546 0.20 25.96 1.59
CA TRP A 546 -0.31 24.62 1.27
C TRP A 546 -1.49 24.28 2.18
N VAL A 547 -2.59 23.83 1.57
CA VAL A 547 -3.80 23.39 2.27
C VAL A 547 -3.96 21.89 2.08
N ASP A 548 -4.07 21.17 3.19
CA ASP A 548 -4.27 19.73 3.20
C ASP A 548 -5.75 19.40 2.93
N ILE A 549 -5.99 18.56 1.93
CA ILE A 549 -7.31 18.06 1.57
C ILE A 549 -7.37 16.57 1.91
N PRO A 550 -8.38 16.11 2.69
CA PRO A 550 -8.56 14.70 2.99
C PRO A 550 -8.62 13.84 1.71
N VAL A 551 -7.98 12.68 1.70
CA VAL A 551 -7.87 11.80 0.51
C VAL A 551 -9.25 11.50 -0.10
N ASN A 552 -10.22 11.14 0.75
CA ASN A 552 -11.59 10.80 0.33
C ASN A 552 -12.46 12.01 -0.05
N GLN A 553 -12.01 13.24 0.20
CA GLN A 553 -12.73 14.46 -0.17
C GLN A 553 -12.28 14.92 -1.55
N LEU A 554 -13.10 14.65 -2.58
CA LEU A 554 -12.74 15.00 -3.96
C LEU A 554 -12.93 16.49 -4.24
N ASP A 555 -14.02 17.08 -3.74
CA ASP A 555 -14.38 18.49 -3.98
C ASP A 555 -14.23 19.30 -2.69
N THR A 556 -13.68 20.51 -2.81
CA THR A 556 -13.53 21.46 -1.71
C THR A 556 -13.91 22.86 -2.16
N THR A 557 -14.81 23.50 -1.42
CA THR A 557 -15.24 24.87 -1.68
C THR A 557 -14.34 25.87 -0.95
N PHE A 558 -13.89 26.88 -1.68
CA PHE A 558 -13.17 28.04 -1.16
C PHE A 558 -13.96 29.31 -1.49
N TYR A 559 -13.64 30.40 -0.79
CA TYR A 559 -14.26 31.70 -1.02
C TYR A 559 -13.21 32.76 -1.35
N LEU A 560 -13.44 33.51 -2.44
CA LEU A 560 -12.49 34.50 -2.95
C LEU A 560 -12.72 35.89 -2.32
N PRO A 561 -11.77 36.43 -1.54
CA PRO A 561 -11.88 37.76 -0.95
C PRO A 561 -11.84 38.88 -1.99
N VAL A 562 -12.50 40.00 -1.70
CA VAL A 562 -12.60 41.14 -2.64
C VAL A 562 -11.29 41.87 -2.92
N TRP A 563 -10.32 41.80 -1.99
CA TRP A 563 -9.04 42.51 -2.10
C TRP A 563 -8.00 41.78 -2.95
N VAL A 564 -8.31 40.57 -3.42
CA VAL A 564 -7.46 39.87 -4.39
C VAL A 564 -7.40 40.70 -5.67
N ASP A 565 -6.19 40.85 -6.21
CA ASP A 565 -6.00 41.55 -7.48
C ASP A 565 -6.60 40.73 -8.63
N GLU A 566 -7.27 41.42 -9.55
CA GLU A 566 -7.74 40.80 -10.79
C GLU A 566 -6.55 40.42 -11.68
N GLY A 567 -6.61 39.24 -12.30
CA GLY A 567 -5.54 38.77 -13.17
C GLY A 567 -5.59 37.27 -13.43
N LYS A 568 -4.68 36.81 -14.30
CA LYS A 568 -4.49 35.39 -14.59
C LYS A 568 -3.52 34.78 -13.60
N TYR A 569 -3.87 33.61 -13.08
CA TYR A 569 -3.14 32.88 -12.06
C TYR A 569 -3.06 31.40 -12.38
N HIS A 570 -2.17 30.72 -11.68
CA HIS A 570 -1.99 29.27 -11.75
C HIS A 570 -2.13 28.72 -10.33
N ILE A 571 -3.15 27.90 -10.09
CA ILE A 571 -3.32 27.19 -8.82
C ILE A 571 -2.52 25.89 -8.91
N VAL A 572 -1.68 25.64 -7.91
CA VAL A 572 -0.77 24.50 -7.91
C VAL A 572 -1.31 23.40 -6.99
N PHE A 573 -1.23 22.17 -7.46
CA PHE A 573 -1.71 20.97 -6.77
C PHE A 573 -0.59 19.96 -6.64
N ARG A 574 -0.60 19.20 -5.55
CA ARG A 574 0.24 18.00 -5.46
C ARG A 574 -0.40 16.91 -4.61
N ASN A 575 -0.24 15.69 -5.07
CA ASN A 575 -0.72 14.48 -4.41
C ASN A 575 0.48 13.61 -4.07
N ILE A 576 0.63 13.28 -2.79
CA ILE A 576 1.83 12.66 -2.25
C ILE A 576 1.56 11.19 -1.91
N ALA A 577 2.39 10.29 -2.42
CA ALA A 577 2.28 8.86 -2.14
C ALA A 577 2.53 8.53 -0.66
N GLU A 578 1.92 7.46 -0.15
CA GLU A 578 2.08 6.98 1.24
C GLU A 578 3.55 6.70 1.59
N ASN A 579 4.33 6.21 0.62
CA ASN A 579 5.74 5.88 0.77
C ASN A 579 6.69 7.02 0.37
N ALA A 580 6.17 8.24 0.20
CA ALA A 580 7.01 9.37 -0.16
C ALA A 580 8.02 9.69 0.96
N PRO A 581 9.32 9.84 0.64
CA PRO A 581 10.32 10.30 1.60
C PRO A 581 10.05 11.74 2.06
N ALA A 582 10.81 12.24 3.04
CA ALA A 582 10.73 13.64 3.45
C ALA A 582 11.17 14.60 2.32
N ASN A 583 12.25 14.25 1.62
CA ASN A 583 12.70 14.93 0.41
C ASN A 583 12.22 14.16 -0.81
N PHE A 584 11.28 14.72 -1.56
CA PHE A 584 10.69 14.08 -2.74
C PHE A 584 10.82 14.97 -3.97
N THR A 585 10.59 14.37 -5.13
CA THR A 585 10.47 15.07 -6.41
C THR A 585 9.07 14.82 -6.98
N GLU A 586 8.63 15.74 -7.82
CA GLU A 586 7.27 15.78 -8.38
C GLU A 586 7.29 15.48 -9.88
N GLN A 587 6.21 14.90 -10.38
CA GLN A 587 5.98 14.68 -11.82
C GLN A 587 4.59 15.16 -12.18
N GLN A 588 4.45 15.79 -13.34
CA GLN A 588 3.15 16.24 -13.87
C GLN A 588 2.20 15.04 -14.06
N ASP A 589 0.94 15.22 -13.66
CA ASP A 589 -0.22 14.31 -13.78
C ASP A 589 -0.14 12.99 -13.00
N ALA A 590 0.99 12.30 -13.03
CA ALA A 590 1.17 11.01 -12.41
C ALA A 590 2.65 10.72 -12.17
N ASN A 591 2.99 10.07 -11.05
CA ASN A 591 4.37 9.66 -10.75
C ASN A 591 4.77 8.39 -11.54
N THR A 592 4.69 8.41 -12.86
CA THR A 592 5.00 7.25 -13.72
C THR A 592 6.48 6.84 -13.70
N HIS A 593 7.39 7.75 -13.33
CA HIS A 593 8.80 7.42 -13.15
C HIS A 593 9.09 7.11 -11.68
N LEU A 594 9.76 5.98 -11.43
CA LEU A 594 10.05 5.45 -10.08
C LEU A 594 10.72 6.43 -9.11
N ALA A 595 11.50 7.39 -9.65
CA ALA A 595 12.17 8.42 -8.85
C ALA A 595 11.23 9.43 -8.19
N HIS A 596 9.99 9.55 -8.68
CA HIS A 596 9.00 10.50 -8.19
C HIS A 596 8.00 9.82 -7.24
N HIS A 597 7.62 10.53 -6.18
CA HIS A 597 6.62 10.08 -5.20
C HIS A 597 5.42 11.02 -5.11
N VAL A 598 5.38 12.02 -5.99
CA VAL A 598 4.38 13.07 -6.00
C VAL A 598 3.89 13.29 -7.43
N ALA A 599 2.58 13.33 -7.61
CA ALA A 599 1.94 13.80 -8.83
C ALA A 599 1.54 15.26 -8.65
N ALA A 600 2.02 16.14 -9.51
CA ALA A 600 1.75 17.58 -9.50
C ALA A 600 0.82 17.95 -10.65
N ASP A 601 0.06 19.02 -10.46
CA ASP A 601 -0.78 19.59 -11.51
C ASP A 601 -0.92 21.11 -11.28
N THR A 602 -1.25 21.84 -12.34
CA THR A 602 -1.44 23.29 -12.32
C THR A 602 -2.63 23.68 -13.16
N VAL A 603 -3.61 24.35 -12.55
CA VAL A 603 -4.83 24.80 -13.25
C VAL A 603 -4.81 26.32 -13.45
N PRO A 604 -4.93 26.81 -14.70
CA PRO A 604 -5.03 28.24 -14.99
C PRO A 604 -6.40 28.79 -14.59
N VAL A 605 -6.40 29.95 -13.93
CA VAL A 605 -7.61 30.65 -13.49
C VAL A 605 -7.50 32.15 -13.78
N ASP A 606 -8.64 32.81 -13.92
CA ASP A 606 -8.74 34.25 -14.15
C ASP A 606 -9.61 34.86 -13.06
N VAL A 607 -9.01 35.70 -12.21
CA VAL A 607 -9.72 36.43 -11.15
C VAL A 607 -10.33 37.70 -11.73
N ILE A 608 -11.64 37.85 -11.57
CA ILE A 608 -12.43 38.88 -12.26
C ILE A 608 -13.28 39.66 -11.26
N GLY A 609 -13.27 40.98 -11.41
CA GLY A 609 -14.14 41.91 -10.70
C GLY A 609 -15.56 41.94 -11.26
N ARG A 610 -16.36 42.92 -10.81
CA ARG A 610 -17.74 43.12 -11.28
C ARG A 610 -18.10 44.60 -11.37
N LEU A 611 -19.01 44.93 -12.27
CA LEU A 611 -19.71 46.19 -12.46
C LEU A 611 -21.21 45.93 -12.19
N TYR A 612 -21.84 46.65 -11.26
CA TYR A 612 -23.15 46.25 -10.71
C TYR A 612 -23.87 47.38 -9.96
N ASP A 613 -25.08 47.11 -9.49
CA ASP A 613 -25.87 47.98 -8.61
C ASP A 613 -26.17 49.36 -9.22
N PHE A 614 -26.42 49.45 -10.53
CA PHE A 614 -26.88 50.70 -11.13
C PHE A 614 -28.26 51.10 -10.60
N HIS A 615 -28.41 52.35 -10.20
CA HIS A 615 -29.69 52.91 -9.76
C HIS A 615 -29.75 54.44 -9.86
N VAL A 616 -30.96 54.97 -10.03
CA VAL A 616 -31.24 56.41 -9.96
C VAL A 616 -31.55 56.81 -8.53
N THR A 617 -30.79 57.77 -8.02
CA THR A 617 -30.81 58.22 -6.62
C THR A 617 -31.53 59.54 -6.39
N ASP A 618 -31.76 60.33 -7.44
CA ASP A 618 -32.49 61.59 -7.35
C ASP A 618 -32.93 62.09 -8.73
N ILE A 619 -33.98 62.91 -8.77
CA ILE A 619 -34.45 63.59 -9.98
C ILE A 619 -34.76 65.04 -9.59
N SER A 620 -34.25 66.02 -10.36
CA SER A 620 -34.45 67.44 -10.04
C SER A 620 -35.79 68.04 -10.45
N ASP A 621 -36.59 67.30 -11.19
CA ASP A 621 -37.95 67.70 -11.53
C ASP A 621 -38.78 67.78 -10.24
N TYR A 622 -39.41 68.93 -9.98
CA TYR A 622 -40.17 69.19 -8.75
C TYR A 622 -41.27 68.17 -8.49
N ASN A 623 -41.82 67.53 -9.53
CA ASN A 623 -42.81 66.47 -9.37
C ASN A 623 -42.26 65.25 -8.61
N TRP A 624 -40.94 65.06 -8.60
CA TRP A 624 -40.26 63.90 -8.01
C TRP A 624 -39.60 64.22 -6.67
N GLU A 625 -39.58 65.49 -6.23
CA GLU A 625 -38.87 65.90 -5.03
C GLU A 625 -39.36 65.16 -3.77
N ASN A 626 -40.67 64.97 -3.64
CA ASN A 626 -41.29 64.26 -2.50
C ASN A 626 -41.01 62.73 -2.49
N VAL A 627 -40.51 62.17 -3.59
CA VAL A 627 -40.09 60.76 -3.65
C VAL A 627 -38.73 60.59 -3.00
N PHE A 628 -37.80 61.50 -3.29
CA PHE A 628 -36.41 61.40 -2.84
C PHE A 628 -36.13 62.21 -1.57
N ARG A 629 -36.96 63.20 -1.21
CA ARG A 629 -36.76 64.09 -0.06
C ARG A 629 -37.88 63.96 0.96
N LYS A 630 -37.50 63.94 2.25
CA LYS A 630 -38.47 63.85 3.36
C LYS A 630 -39.41 65.06 3.44
N ARG A 631 -38.95 66.23 3.00
CA ARG A 631 -39.69 67.49 2.97
C ARG A 631 -39.25 68.28 1.74
N LEU A 632 -40.17 69.01 1.12
CA LEU A 632 -39.86 69.91 0.00
C LEU A 632 -38.78 70.93 0.41
N GLY A 633 -37.81 71.16 -0.47
CA GLY A 633 -36.62 71.99 -0.27
C GLY A 633 -35.51 71.35 0.59
N SER A 634 -35.80 70.27 1.34
CA SER A 634 -34.83 69.64 2.26
C SER A 634 -33.77 68.81 1.53
N PRO A 635 -32.50 68.80 1.98
CA PRO A 635 -31.50 67.88 1.46
C PRO A 635 -31.66 66.44 1.99
N GLU A 636 -32.45 66.24 3.06
CA GLU A 636 -32.59 64.94 3.72
C GLU A 636 -33.28 63.90 2.81
N PRO A 637 -32.61 62.77 2.50
CA PRO A 637 -33.17 61.77 1.60
C PRO A 637 -34.23 60.90 2.30
N THR A 638 -35.21 60.40 1.54
CA THR A 638 -36.16 59.35 1.98
C THR A 638 -35.50 57.97 2.08
N GLY A 639 -34.44 57.75 1.30
CA GLY A 639 -33.79 56.44 1.12
C GLY A 639 -34.32 55.66 -0.08
N TYR A 640 -35.37 56.15 -0.76
CA TYR A 640 -35.85 55.53 -1.99
C TYR A 640 -34.89 55.78 -3.17
N SER A 641 -34.78 54.78 -4.03
CA SER A 641 -33.95 54.77 -5.25
C SER A 641 -34.59 53.83 -6.27
N TYR A 642 -34.35 54.08 -7.56
CA TYR A 642 -34.88 53.25 -8.64
C TYR A 642 -33.78 52.34 -9.17
N TRP A 643 -33.85 51.06 -8.81
CA TRP A 643 -32.86 50.04 -9.16
C TRP A 643 -33.11 49.43 -10.54
N THR A 644 -32.08 48.87 -11.18
CA THR A 644 -32.23 48.05 -12.40
C THR A 644 -33.40 47.07 -12.33
N GLY A 645 -33.56 46.37 -11.21
CA GLY A 645 -34.67 45.46 -10.98
C GLY A 645 -34.83 45.10 -9.51
N MET A 646 -35.45 43.94 -9.25
CA MET A 646 -35.73 43.47 -7.88
C MET A 646 -34.61 42.60 -7.29
N ASN A 647 -33.57 42.29 -8.06
CA ASN A 647 -32.48 41.42 -7.65
C ASN A 647 -31.19 42.20 -7.37
N SER A 648 -30.36 41.59 -6.53
CA SER A 648 -28.99 41.99 -6.22
C SER A 648 -28.01 41.54 -7.32
N ILE A 649 -26.72 41.85 -7.15
CA ILE A 649 -25.66 41.54 -8.11
C ILE A 649 -25.63 40.09 -8.61
N ASP A 650 -25.99 39.11 -7.77
CA ASP A 650 -25.95 37.68 -8.09
C ASP A 650 -27.36 37.07 -8.25
N GLY A 651 -28.37 37.89 -8.52
CA GLY A 651 -29.73 37.42 -8.81
C GLY A 651 -30.61 37.14 -7.58
N ASN A 652 -30.07 37.20 -6.36
CA ASN A 652 -30.87 37.08 -5.13
C ASN A 652 -31.77 38.32 -4.92
N PRO A 653 -32.96 38.19 -4.30
CA PRO A 653 -33.82 39.35 -4.03
C PRO A 653 -33.10 40.47 -3.27
N ARG A 654 -33.21 41.71 -3.78
CA ARG A 654 -32.62 42.92 -3.18
C ARG A 654 -33.48 43.49 -2.05
N GLY A 655 -34.79 43.27 -2.10
CA GLY A 655 -35.74 43.75 -1.10
C GLY A 655 -36.43 45.09 -1.42
N ASN A 656 -36.13 45.72 -2.56
CA ASN A 656 -36.93 46.83 -3.07
C ASN A 656 -38.29 46.34 -3.60
N LEU A 657 -39.28 47.23 -3.58
CA LEU A 657 -40.65 46.96 -4.04
C LEU A 657 -41.01 47.85 -5.23
N ALA A 658 -41.99 47.44 -6.03
CA ALA A 658 -42.60 48.34 -7.00
C ALA A 658 -43.17 49.59 -6.28
N PRO A 659 -43.05 50.80 -6.86
CA PRO A 659 -42.59 51.09 -8.22
C PRO A 659 -41.09 51.41 -8.35
N PHE A 660 -40.26 51.12 -7.34
CA PHE A 660 -38.85 51.54 -7.25
C PHE A 660 -37.89 50.69 -8.11
N VAL A 661 -38.19 50.60 -9.41
CA VAL A 661 -37.42 49.90 -10.44
C VAL A 661 -37.33 50.73 -11.72
N LEU A 662 -36.27 50.53 -12.50
CA LEU A 662 -36.05 51.20 -13.77
C LEU A 662 -36.89 50.59 -14.90
N PRO A 663 -37.19 51.37 -15.96
CA PRO A 663 -36.94 52.80 -16.09
C PRO A 663 -37.97 53.62 -15.30
N ILE A 664 -37.60 54.86 -14.97
CA ILE A 664 -38.53 55.89 -14.51
C ILE A 664 -39.43 56.29 -15.68
N ARG A 665 -40.72 56.01 -15.55
CA ARG A 665 -41.74 56.21 -16.59
C ARG A 665 -43.10 56.53 -15.96
N PRO A 666 -44.15 56.83 -16.75
CA PRO A 666 -45.52 56.86 -16.21
C PRO A 666 -45.85 55.60 -15.40
N GLY A 667 -46.32 55.79 -14.17
CA GLY A 667 -46.58 54.72 -13.20
C GLY A 667 -45.43 54.44 -12.23
N SER A 668 -44.24 55.02 -12.45
CA SER A 668 -43.10 54.86 -11.53
C SER A 668 -43.21 55.74 -10.27
N HIS A 669 -44.11 56.73 -10.24
CA HIS A 669 -44.28 57.62 -9.10
C HIS A 669 -45.13 56.95 -7.99
N PRO A 670 -44.67 56.87 -6.72
CA PRO A 670 -45.36 56.13 -5.67
C PRO A 670 -46.61 56.84 -5.12
N VAL A 671 -46.74 58.16 -5.29
CA VAL A 671 -47.87 58.94 -4.78
C VAL A 671 -49.07 58.88 -5.73
N GLN A 672 -50.25 58.58 -5.17
CA GLN A 672 -51.53 58.59 -5.90
C GLN A 672 -51.80 59.97 -6.53
N GLY A 673 -52.22 59.98 -7.80
CA GLY A 673 -52.44 61.21 -8.58
C GLY A 673 -51.30 61.55 -9.55
N PHE A 674 -50.12 60.94 -9.39
CA PHE A 674 -48.96 61.13 -10.28
C PHE A 674 -48.73 59.96 -11.26
N ALA A 675 -49.77 59.16 -11.51
CA ALA A 675 -49.65 57.96 -12.35
C ALA A 675 -49.19 58.25 -13.80
N ASN A 676 -49.48 59.44 -14.34
CA ASN A 676 -49.01 59.87 -15.67
C ASN A 676 -47.75 60.73 -15.62
N ALA A 677 -47.17 60.95 -14.43
CA ALA A 677 -45.96 61.76 -14.28
C ALA A 677 -44.74 61.03 -14.86
N SER A 678 -43.89 61.82 -15.50
CA SER A 678 -42.61 61.42 -16.06
C SER A 678 -41.68 62.63 -15.96
N VAL A 679 -40.43 62.54 -16.39
CA VAL A 679 -39.45 63.63 -16.18
C VAL A 679 -39.56 64.66 -17.30
N LYS A 680 -39.57 65.95 -17.02
CA LYS A 680 -39.51 66.98 -18.08
C LYS A 680 -38.08 67.17 -18.59
N THR A 681 -37.93 67.45 -19.87
CA THR A 681 -36.62 67.74 -20.49
C THR A 681 -35.96 68.94 -19.80
N GLY A 682 -34.61 68.98 -19.76
CA GLY A 682 -33.86 69.99 -19.01
C GLY A 682 -33.62 69.68 -17.52
N TYR A 683 -34.43 68.84 -16.88
CA TYR A 683 -34.14 68.35 -15.53
C TYR A 683 -33.18 67.16 -15.58
N HIS A 684 -32.23 67.13 -14.64
CA HIS A 684 -31.27 66.06 -14.50
C HIS A 684 -31.76 64.97 -13.54
N PHE A 685 -31.32 63.74 -13.77
CA PHE A 685 -31.35 62.68 -12.77
C PHE A 685 -29.93 62.36 -12.31
N LYS A 686 -29.82 61.95 -11.05
CA LYS A 686 -28.57 61.50 -10.43
C LYS A 686 -28.60 60.00 -10.28
N PHE A 687 -27.46 59.38 -10.48
CA PHE A 687 -27.32 57.93 -10.36
C PHE A 687 -25.96 57.60 -9.78
N ASP A 688 -25.85 56.37 -9.29
CA ASP A 688 -24.57 55.74 -9.03
C ASP A 688 -24.61 54.25 -9.38
N LEU A 689 -23.43 53.67 -9.45
CA LEU A 689 -23.19 52.26 -9.66
C LEU A 689 -21.89 51.87 -8.96
N LYS A 690 -21.65 50.57 -8.82
CA LYS A 690 -20.49 50.04 -8.12
C LYS A 690 -19.60 49.23 -9.05
N THR A 691 -18.32 49.23 -8.71
CA THR A 691 -17.36 48.23 -9.19
C THR A 691 -16.70 47.53 -8.01
N LYS A 692 -16.24 46.31 -8.24
CA LYS A 692 -15.28 45.62 -7.38
C LYS A 692 -14.12 45.08 -8.20
N GLY A 693 -12.94 45.05 -7.61
CA GLY A 693 -11.67 44.71 -8.26
C GLY A 693 -10.74 45.91 -8.45
N ASN A 694 -9.91 45.85 -9.49
CA ASN A 694 -8.81 46.77 -9.77
C ASN A 694 -9.29 47.99 -10.57
N MET A 695 -10.32 48.67 -10.06
CA MET A 695 -10.94 49.88 -10.64
C MET A 695 -10.68 51.14 -9.80
N PHE A 696 -9.58 51.14 -9.04
CA PHE A 696 -9.20 52.20 -8.09
C PHE A 696 -8.01 53.07 -8.57
N GLY A 697 -7.49 52.85 -9.77
CA GLY A 697 -6.45 53.68 -10.39
C GLY A 697 -6.95 55.07 -10.79
N LYS A 698 -6.02 56.04 -10.95
CA LYS A 698 -6.33 57.44 -11.31
C LYS A 698 -7.00 57.61 -12.67
N GLN A 699 -6.68 56.74 -13.61
CA GLN A 699 -7.16 56.77 -14.99
C GLN A 699 -8.30 55.77 -15.23
N ASP A 700 -8.69 55.00 -14.21
CA ASP A 700 -9.84 54.12 -14.32
C ASP A 700 -11.13 54.94 -14.41
N GLY A 701 -12.13 54.39 -15.08
CA GLY A 701 -13.40 55.08 -15.24
C GLY A 701 -14.51 54.17 -15.75
N ILE A 702 -15.73 54.72 -15.78
CA ILE A 702 -16.88 54.06 -16.37
C ILE A 702 -17.32 54.84 -17.59
N ARG A 703 -17.23 54.23 -18.77
CA ARG A 703 -17.79 54.78 -20.00
C ARG A 703 -19.29 54.51 -20.03
N ILE A 704 -20.05 55.55 -20.34
CA ILE A 704 -21.48 55.49 -20.57
C ILE A 704 -21.74 56.03 -21.97
N THR A 705 -22.44 55.25 -22.80
CA THR A 705 -22.84 55.66 -24.15
C THR A 705 -24.36 55.75 -24.19
N PRO A 706 -24.94 56.96 -24.10
CA PRO A 706 -26.37 57.17 -24.22
C PRO A 706 -26.89 56.91 -25.65
N THR A 707 -28.07 56.32 -25.73
CA THR A 707 -28.86 56.23 -26.97
C THR A 707 -30.29 56.67 -26.69
N PHE A 708 -31.01 57.05 -27.75
CA PHE A 708 -32.30 57.70 -27.62
C PHE A 708 -33.36 57.00 -28.48
N ALA A 709 -34.50 56.73 -27.86
CA ALA A 709 -35.69 56.24 -28.55
C ALA A 709 -36.89 57.14 -28.24
N PHE A 710 -37.89 57.13 -29.11
CA PHE A 710 -39.19 57.75 -28.87
C PHE A 710 -40.24 56.66 -28.68
N VAL A 711 -41.03 56.79 -27.61
CA VAL A 711 -42.16 55.93 -27.31
C VAL A 711 -43.45 56.75 -27.37
N SER A 712 -44.47 56.27 -28.09
CA SER A 712 -45.75 56.97 -28.17
C SER A 712 -46.40 57.13 -26.80
N LYS A 713 -47.26 58.15 -26.63
CA LYS A 713 -47.88 58.48 -25.33
C LYS A 713 -48.67 57.34 -24.68
N ASP A 714 -49.20 56.43 -25.49
CA ASP A 714 -49.93 55.22 -25.10
C ASP A 714 -49.02 54.00 -24.85
N GLY A 715 -47.71 54.12 -25.10
CA GLY A 715 -46.73 53.04 -24.98
C GLY A 715 -46.72 52.05 -26.16
N ALA A 716 -47.55 52.24 -27.19
CA ALA A 716 -47.78 51.22 -28.22
C ALA A 716 -46.63 51.08 -29.24
N SER A 717 -45.82 52.12 -29.44
CA SER A 717 -44.75 52.13 -30.45
C SER A 717 -43.43 52.63 -29.87
N ARG A 718 -42.31 52.08 -30.36
CA ARG A 718 -40.94 52.51 -30.06
C ARG A 718 -40.15 52.65 -31.36
N GLN A 719 -39.44 53.76 -31.52
CA GLN A 719 -38.49 53.97 -32.62
C GLN A 719 -37.22 54.67 -32.14
N GLU A 720 -36.07 54.36 -32.73
CA GLU A 720 -34.82 55.09 -32.45
C GLU A 720 -34.92 56.50 -33.04
N VAL A 721 -34.35 57.50 -32.34
CA VAL A 721 -34.45 58.91 -32.73
C VAL A 721 -33.11 59.63 -32.69
N ASP A 722 -32.97 60.63 -33.56
CA ASP A 722 -31.94 61.65 -33.42
C ASP A 722 -32.55 62.85 -32.68
N LEU A 723 -31.78 63.40 -31.75
CA LEU A 723 -32.18 64.54 -30.94
C LEU A 723 -31.42 65.79 -31.37
N TYR A 724 -32.13 66.90 -31.46
CA TYR A 724 -31.57 68.20 -31.83
C TYR A 724 -31.85 69.23 -30.73
N TYR A 725 -30.95 70.19 -30.53
CA TYR A 725 -31.11 71.28 -29.57
C TYR A 725 -30.62 72.62 -30.12
N HIS A 726 -30.71 73.67 -29.31
CA HIS A 726 -30.28 75.03 -29.66
C HIS A 726 -29.20 75.51 -28.69
N ARG A 727 -28.20 76.25 -29.21
CA ARG A 727 -27.15 76.88 -28.42
C ARG A 727 -26.89 78.31 -28.90
N GLY A 728 -27.28 79.31 -28.12
CA GLY A 728 -27.11 80.71 -28.52
C GLY A 728 -27.85 81.04 -29.81
N GLN A 729 -27.13 81.37 -30.88
CA GLN A 729 -27.69 81.58 -32.23
C GLN A 729 -27.69 80.31 -33.09
N GLU A 730 -26.96 79.27 -32.70
CA GLU A 730 -26.95 77.99 -33.40
C GLU A 730 -28.29 77.27 -33.17
N ARG A 731 -28.89 76.80 -34.26
CA ARG A 731 -30.19 76.11 -34.28
C ARG A 731 -30.00 74.69 -34.74
N LEU A 732 -30.84 73.79 -34.23
CA LEU A 732 -30.91 72.38 -34.56
C LEU A 732 -29.53 71.70 -34.62
N ILE A 733 -28.77 71.78 -33.53
CA ILE A 733 -27.54 71.01 -33.35
C ILE A 733 -27.94 69.57 -33.02
N ARG A 734 -27.54 68.60 -33.84
CA ARG A 734 -27.76 67.18 -33.54
C ARG A 734 -26.85 66.73 -32.40
N ILE A 735 -27.40 66.06 -31.40
CA ILE A 735 -26.61 65.43 -30.34
C ILE A 735 -25.62 64.43 -30.95
N GLY A 736 -24.36 64.49 -30.55
CA GLY A 736 -23.26 63.67 -31.08
C GLY A 736 -22.78 64.04 -32.48
N SER A 737 -23.22 65.15 -33.07
CA SER A 737 -22.57 65.69 -34.27
C SER A 737 -21.29 66.47 -33.93
N ALA A 738 -20.50 66.82 -34.95
CA ALA A 738 -19.33 67.66 -34.78
C ALA A 738 -19.65 69.06 -34.20
N GLN A 739 -20.88 69.54 -34.38
CA GLN A 739 -21.36 70.82 -33.83
C GLN A 739 -21.77 70.72 -32.34
N ASP A 740 -22.01 69.50 -31.83
CA ASP A 740 -22.34 69.27 -30.43
C ASP A 740 -21.10 69.44 -29.54
N LEU A 741 -20.95 70.63 -28.94
CA LEU A 741 -19.80 71.00 -28.11
C LEU A 741 -20.20 71.24 -26.65
N GLU A 742 -21.45 70.99 -26.27
CA GLU A 742 -21.95 71.28 -24.92
C GLU A 742 -21.31 70.33 -23.89
N LYS A 743 -20.67 70.90 -22.87
CA LYS A 743 -19.94 70.13 -21.85
C LYS A 743 -20.86 69.76 -20.69
N ARG A 744 -20.82 68.50 -20.28
CA ARG A 744 -21.52 67.99 -19.11
C ARG A 744 -20.58 67.88 -17.91
N PHE A 745 -21.07 68.28 -16.75
CA PHE A 745 -20.29 68.27 -15.51
C PHE A 745 -21.04 67.55 -14.40
N VAL A 746 -20.28 66.94 -13.48
CA VAL A 746 -20.77 66.33 -12.26
C VAL A 746 -20.04 66.96 -11.07
N VAL A 747 -20.77 67.20 -9.98
CA VAL A 747 -20.19 67.56 -8.68
C VAL A 747 -20.39 66.37 -7.74
N LEU A 748 -19.30 65.85 -7.17
CA LEU A 748 -19.34 64.70 -6.26
C LEU A 748 -20.15 65.04 -5.02
N ASN A 749 -19.73 66.02 -4.23
CA ASN A 749 -20.42 66.41 -3.00
C ASN A 749 -21.48 67.49 -3.27
N SER A 750 -22.38 67.22 -4.22
CA SER A 750 -23.54 68.09 -4.44
C SER A 750 -24.57 67.90 -3.33
N ARG A 751 -25.26 68.98 -2.93
CA ARG A 751 -26.24 69.01 -1.82
C ARG A 751 -27.21 67.82 -1.80
N LEU A 752 -27.71 67.41 -2.97
CA LEU A 752 -28.74 66.37 -3.08
C LEU A 752 -28.16 64.96 -3.27
N ARG A 753 -26.84 64.79 -3.47
CA ARG A 753 -26.25 63.45 -3.66
C ARG A 753 -26.05 62.70 -2.34
N ASN A 754 -25.91 63.42 -1.23
CA ASN A 754 -25.75 62.84 0.11
C ASN A 754 -24.61 61.80 0.19
N VAL A 755 -23.46 62.10 -0.42
CA VAL A 755 -22.27 61.23 -0.34
C VAL A 755 -21.83 61.14 1.13
N PRO A 756 -21.70 59.95 1.71
CA PRO A 756 -21.31 59.82 3.11
C PRO A 756 -19.90 60.39 3.35
N GLY A 757 -19.76 61.19 4.42
CA GLY A 757 -18.46 61.78 4.77
C GLY A 757 -17.38 60.75 5.08
N THR A 758 -17.77 59.56 5.56
CA THR A 758 -16.86 58.42 5.75
C THR A 758 -16.24 57.97 4.43
N GLU A 759 -17.04 57.79 3.37
CA GLU A 759 -16.57 57.38 2.04
C GLU A 759 -15.60 58.40 1.43
N LEU A 760 -15.88 59.70 1.60
CA LEU A 760 -14.96 60.77 1.20
C LEU A 760 -13.64 60.69 1.98
N GLY A 761 -13.71 60.47 3.29
CA GLY A 761 -12.53 60.29 4.14
C GLY A 761 -11.67 59.09 3.75
N ASP A 762 -12.28 57.94 3.46
CA ASP A 762 -11.55 56.74 3.04
C ASP A 762 -10.86 56.95 1.68
N THR A 763 -11.56 57.63 0.77
CA THR A 763 -11.03 57.97 -0.56
C THR A 763 -9.84 58.93 -0.41
N ALA A 764 -9.94 59.96 0.43
CA ALA A 764 -8.83 60.87 0.70
C ALA A 764 -7.62 60.16 1.31
N ARG A 765 -7.86 59.22 2.24
CA ARG A 765 -6.79 58.41 2.83
C ARG A 765 -6.04 57.62 1.79
N TYR A 766 -6.76 56.93 0.90
CA TYR A 766 -6.15 56.18 -0.18
C TYR A 766 -5.38 57.09 -1.14
N GLN A 767 -5.97 58.22 -1.55
CA GLN A 767 -5.33 59.18 -2.45
C GLN A 767 -4.03 59.73 -1.86
N TYR A 768 -4.05 60.13 -0.60
CA TYR A 768 -2.87 60.61 0.11
C TYR A 768 -1.74 59.57 0.10
N THR A 769 -2.06 58.32 0.43
CA THR A 769 -1.08 57.25 0.60
C THR A 769 -0.53 56.73 -0.73
N TYR A 770 -1.39 56.49 -1.73
CA TYR A 770 -1.02 55.76 -2.95
C TYR A 770 -1.00 56.62 -4.22
N GLU A 771 -1.76 57.72 -4.23
CA GLU A 771 -1.89 58.55 -5.43
C GLU A 771 -1.01 59.79 -5.40
N LEU A 772 -0.79 60.41 -4.25
CA LEU A 772 0.12 61.55 -4.14
C LEU A 772 1.58 61.10 -4.29
N SER A 773 2.40 61.95 -4.90
CA SER A 773 3.85 61.82 -4.87
C SER A 773 4.41 62.08 -3.47
N ALA A 774 5.66 61.66 -3.22
CA ALA A 774 6.34 61.95 -1.96
C ALA A 774 6.46 63.47 -1.70
N GLU A 775 6.68 64.25 -2.76
CA GLU A 775 6.76 65.70 -2.71
C GLU A 775 5.42 66.34 -2.31
N GLU A 776 4.30 65.87 -2.89
CA GLU A 776 2.96 66.35 -2.54
C GLU A 776 2.57 66.00 -1.09
N ARG A 777 2.98 64.83 -0.60
CA ARG A 777 2.79 64.44 0.81
C ARG A 777 3.64 65.26 1.79
N ASN A 778 4.79 65.77 1.37
CA ASN A 778 5.60 66.64 2.23
C ASN A 778 5.00 68.05 2.40
N GLN A 779 4.08 68.45 1.52
CA GLN A 779 3.46 69.79 1.56
C GLN A 779 2.24 69.86 2.48
N ARG A 780 1.66 68.73 2.89
CA ARG A 780 0.39 68.67 3.64
C ARG A 780 0.28 67.36 4.40
N THR A 781 -0.31 67.39 5.57
CA THR A 781 -0.66 66.21 6.35
C THR A 781 -1.89 65.48 5.76
N LEU A 782 -2.09 64.22 6.16
CA LEU A 782 -3.29 63.46 5.80
C LEU A 782 -4.58 64.18 6.23
N ALA A 783 -4.61 64.74 7.44
CA ALA A 783 -5.79 65.46 7.95
C ALA A 783 -6.13 66.69 7.09
N GLU A 784 -5.13 67.47 6.68
CA GLU A 784 -5.32 68.61 5.77
C GLU A 784 -5.77 68.15 4.38
N HIS A 785 -5.26 67.02 3.89
CA HIS A 785 -5.71 66.45 2.63
C HIS A 785 -7.17 65.98 2.70
N MET A 786 -7.59 65.34 3.79
CA MET A 786 -8.99 64.95 4.02
C MET A 786 -9.93 66.15 4.03
N VAL A 787 -9.61 67.19 4.80
CA VAL A 787 -10.40 68.44 4.83
C VAL A 787 -10.48 69.07 3.44
N ARG A 788 -9.35 69.14 2.71
CA ARG A 788 -9.33 69.67 1.34
C ARG A 788 -10.17 68.85 0.37
N LEU A 789 -10.18 67.52 0.47
CA LEU A 789 -11.02 66.70 -0.39
C LEU A 789 -12.50 66.96 -0.09
N VAL A 790 -12.88 66.90 1.18
CA VAL A 790 -14.28 67.03 1.63
C VAL A 790 -14.83 68.42 1.35
N ASP A 791 -14.15 69.48 1.79
CA ASP A 791 -14.71 70.84 1.80
C ASP A 791 -14.44 71.63 0.50
N GLN A 792 -13.50 71.18 -0.34
CA GLN A 792 -13.12 71.90 -1.56
C GLN A 792 -13.22 71.03 -2.80
N THR A 793 -12.39 69.99 -2.89
CA THR A 793 -12.19 69.23 -4.14
C THR A 793 -13.47 68.52 -4.57
N SER A 794 -14.19 67.90 -3.63
CA SER A 794 -15.44 67.19 -3.91
C SER A 794 -16.59 68.10 -4.35
N HIS A 795 -16.51 69.41 -4.09
CA HIS A 795 -17.48 70.42 -4.53
C HIS A 795 -17.16 71.02 -5.91
N GLN A 796 -16.03 70.65 -6.53
CA GLN A 796 -15.65 71.15 -7.85
C GLN A 796 -16.39 70.42 -8.98
N LYS A 797 -16.61 71.15 -10.08
CA LYS A 797 -17.18 70.59 -11.31
C LYS A 797 -16.16 69.68 -12.00
N THR A 798 -16.50 68.41 -12.15
CA THR A 798 -15.75 67.43 -12.93
C THR A 798 -16.37 67.34 -14.31
N TRP A 799 -15.58 67.57 -15.37
CA TRP A 799 -16.06 67.37 -16.74
C TRP A 799 -16.19 65.87 -17.02
N VAL A 800 -17.36 65.44 -17.48
CA VAL A 800 -17.66 64.02 -17.70
C VAL A 800 -17.94 63.68 -19.16
N GLY A 801 -18.03 64.65 -20.06
CA GLY A 801 -18.29 64.40 -21.49
C GLY A 801 -19.33 65.33 -22.08
N ARG A 802 -20.17 64.78 -22.97
CA ARG A 802 -21.24 65.47 -23.73
C ARG A 802 -22.55 64.70 -23.58
N TYR A 803 -23.55 64.97 -24.42
CA TYR A 803 -24.82 64.24 -24.40
C TYR A 803 -24.73 62.84 -25.04
N ASP A 804 -23.83 62.62 -25.98
CA ASP A 804 -23.68 61.36 -26.71
C ASP A 804 -22.68 60.38 -26.08
N TRP A 805 -21.86 60.83 -25.12
CA TRP A 805 -20.95 59.98 -24.35
C TRP A 805 -20.56 60.61 -23.01
N MET A 806 -20.29 59.77 -22.02
CA MET A 806 -19.76 60.18 -20.72
C MET A 806 -18.66 59.23 -20.22
N ILE A 807 -17.73 59.75 -19.42
CA ILE A 807 -16.78 58.98 -18.62
C ILE A 807 -16.85 59.44 -17.17
N LEU A 808 -17.27 58.54 -16.28
CA LEU A 808 -17.17 58.76 -14.84
C LEU A 808 -15.72 58.48 -14.43
N SER A 809 -14.97 59.51 -14.03
CA SER A 809 -13.55 59.43 -13.70
C SER A 809 -13.28 59.50 -12.20
N ALA A 810 -12.03 59.28 -11.79
CA ALA A 810 -11.63 59.20 -10.38
C ALA A 810 -12.12 60.37 -9.47
N PRO A 811 -12.22 61.65 -9.90
CA PRO A 811 -12.73 62.74 -9.05
C PRO A 811 -14.19 62.58 -8.58
N ILE A 812 -14.97 61.73 -9.23
CA ILE A 812 -16.37 61.42 -8.91
C ILE A 812 -16.56 59.96 -8.50
N ARG A 813 -15.49 59.34 -8.01
CA ARG A 813 -15.46 57.99 -7.44
C ARG A 813 -15.17 58.05 -5.94
N THR A 814 -15.82 57.18 -5.16
CA THR A 814 -15.45 56.90 -3.77
C THR A 814 -15.04 55.44 -3.58
N LEU A 815 -14.26 55.17 -2.53
CA LEU A 815 -13.81 53.84 -2.14
C LEU A 815 -14.61 53.37 -0.92
N ILE A 816 -15.20 52.17 -1.01
CA ILE A 816 -16.24 51.69 -0.08
C ILE A 816 -16.05 50.22 0.33
N GLY A 817 -14.86 49.68 0.19
CA GLY A 817 -14.55 48.29 0.55
C GLY A 817 -14.65 48.01 2.06
N PRO A 818 -14.46 46.73 2.45
CA PRO A 818 -14.55 46.33 3.85
C PRO A 818 -13.52 47.05 4.73
N LYS A 819 -13.90 47.23 6.00
CA LYS A 819 -13.09 47.89 7.04
C LYS A 819 -13.00 47.09 8.34
N THR A 820 -13.92 46.15 8.52
CA THR A 820 -13.97 45.20 9.64
C THR A 820 -13.67 43.80 9.12
N ASP A 821 -13.32 42.90 10.03
CA ASP A 821 -13.13 41.47 9.71
C ASP A 821 -12.02 41.21 8.67
N ILE A 822 -11.06 42.13 8.59
CA ILE A 822 -9.87 42.01 7.74
C ILE A 822 -8.79 41.23 8.51
N PRO A 823 -8.30 40.09 7.97
CA PRO A 823 -7.26 39.31 8.61
C PRO A 823 -5.95 40.09 8.83
N SER A 824 -5.22 39.72 9.88
CA SER A 824 -3.88 40.28 10.11
C SER A 824 -2.95 39.95 8.94
N GLY A 825 -2.23 40.95 8.44
CA GLY A 825 -1.36 40.84 7.26
C GLY A 825 -1.98 41.32 5.94
N VAL A 826 -3.32 41.45 5.86
CA VAL A 826 -3.99 42.04 4.70
C VAL A 826 -3.90 43.57 4.75
N ASN A 827 -3.57 44.19 3.61
CA ASN A 827 -3.51 45.66 3.51
C ASN A 827 -4.94 46.25 3.55
N VAL A 828 -5.24 46.96 4.64
CA VAL A 828 -6.55 47.58 4.89
C VAL A 828 -6.94 48.61 3.83
N ASP A 829 -5.97 49.37 3.30
CA ASP A 829 -6.26 50.34 2.24
C ASP A 829 -6.57 49.65 0.91
N ARG A 830 -5.89 48.55 0.58
CA ARG A 830 -6.20 47.75 -0.61
C ARG A 830 -7.58 47.10 -0.51
N ALA A 831 -7.94 46.60 0.68
CA ALA A 831 -9.27 46.06 0.93
C ALA A 831 -10.36 47.13 0.81
N ASN A 832 -10.15 48.31 1.40
CA ASN A 832 -11.05 49.46 1.23
C ASN A 832 -11.15 49.91 -0.24
N ALA A 833 -10.03 49.94 -0.95
CA ALA A 833 -9.99 50.33 -2.35
C ALA A 833 -10.59 49.29 -3.29
N ALA A 834 -10.88 48.07 -2.83
CA ALA A 834 -11.35 46.97 -3.67
C ALA A 834 -12.78 47.13 -4.19
N ILE A 835 -13.60 47.96 -3.56
CA ILE A 835 -14.96 48.28 -4.01
C ILE A 835 -15.04 49.79 -4.18
N GLN A 836 -15.56 50.21 -5.33
CA GLN A 836 -15.69 51.62 -5.68
C GLN A 836 -17.13 51.94 -6.03
N ARG A 837 -17.55 53.16 -5.72
CA ARG A 837 -18.82 53.73 -6.18
C ARG A 837 -18.55 54.89 -7.10
N TRP A 838 -19.27 54.93 -8.23
CA TRP A 838 -19.12 55.93 -9.28
C TRP A 838 -20.39 56.77 -9.36
N TYR A 839 -20.24 58.08 -9.33
CA TYR A 839 -21.36 59.00 -9.26
C TYR A 839 -21.58 59.74 -10.57
N GLY A 840 -22.79 59.67 -11.11
CA GLY A 840 -23.16 60.32 -12.35
C GLY A 840 -24.33 61.28 -12.24
N GLU A 841 -24.51 62.08 -13.28
CA GLU A 841 -25.66 62.96 -13.48
C GLU A 841 -25.90 63.13 -14.97
N TYR A 842 -27.13 62.99 -15.42
CA TYR A 842 -27.48 63.13 -16.84
C TYR A 842 -28.81 63.86 -17.02
N SER A 843 -28.93 64.58 -18.12
CA SER A 843 -30.17 65.23 -18.54
C SER A 843 -30.20 65.34 -20.06
N LEU A 844 -31.39 65.52 -20.62
CA LEU A 844 -31.52 66.09 -21.96
C LEU A 844 -31.44 67.63 -21.89
N PRO A 845 -31.15 68.31 -23.02
CA PRO A 845 -31.36 69.76 -23.15
C PRO A 845 -32.79 70.17 -22.75
N ALA A 846 -32.99 71.42 -22.31
CA ALA A 846 -34.31 71.90 -21.92
C ALA A 846 -35.29 71.98 -23.08
N ASP A 847 -34.82 72.40 -24.26
CA ASP A 847 -35.59 72.30 -25.50
C ASP A 847 -34.89 71.25 -26.38
N VAL A 848 -35.60 70.17 -26.67
CA VAL A 848 -35.09 69.06 -27.48
C VAL A 848 -36.11 68.70 -28.55
N TYR A 849 -35.61 68.44 -29.75
CA TYR A 849 -36.42 68.16 -30.93
C TYR A 849 -36.07 66.77 -31.44
N ALA A 850 -36.98 65.81 -31.25
CA ALA A 850 -36.78 64.42 -31.65
C ALA A 850 -37.30 64.18 -33.07
N VAL A 851 -36.52 63.49 -33.89
CA VAL A 851 -36.93 63.02 -35.23
C VAL A 851 -36.53 61.56 -35.41
N PRO A 852 -37.17 60.79 -36.31
CA PRO A 852 -36.73 59.42 -36.61
C PRO A 852 -35.24 59.38 -36.93
N LYS A 853 -34.53 58.39 -36.40
CA LYS A 853 -33.07 58.28 -36.57
C LYS A 853 -32.68 58.26 -38.05
N GLY A 854 -31.63 59.00 -38.40
CA GLY A 854 -31.15 59.16 -39.77
C GLY A 854 -31.90 60.22 -40.59
N THR A 855 -32.85 60.94 -40.00
CA THR A 855 -33.52 62.06 -40.67
C THR A 855 -32.54 63.20 -40.91
N ASP A 856 -32.29 63.53 -42.18
CA ASP A 856 -31.47 64.66 -42.58
C ASP A 856 -32.32 65.95 -42.64
N LEU A 857 -32.09 66.84 -41.67
CA LEU A 857 -32.82 68.11 -41.57
C LEU A 857 -32.31 69.19 -42.53
N GLU A 858 -31.09 69.05 -43.07
CA GLU A 858 -30.47 70.11 -43.89
C GLU A 858 -31.20 70.29 -45.25
N PRO A 859 -31.53 69.23 -46.02
CA PRO A 859 -32.37 69.35 -47.21
C PRO A 859 -33.79 69.83 -46.90
N LEU A 860 -34.36 69.39 -45.78
CA LEU A 860 -35.73 69.73 -45.38
C LEU A 860 -35.87 71.21 -45.01
N ALA A 861 -34.87 71.77 -44.33
CA ALA A 861 -34.79 73.20 -44.01
C ALA A 861 -34.60 74.09 -45.26
N ARG A 862 -34.05 73.54 -46.36
CA ARG A 862 -33.93 74.25 -47.65
C ARG A 862 -35.22 74.21 -48.47
N GLN A 863 -36.03 73.16 -48.32
CA GLN A 863 -37.27 72.97 -49.08
C GLN A 863 -38.48 73.64 -48.41
N ASN A 864 -38.53 73.67 -47.08
CA ASN A 864 -39.64 74.23 -46.30
C ASN A 864 -39.11 75.08 -45.13
N GLN A 865 -39.92 76.01 -44.63
CA GLN A 865 -39.59 76.73 -43.40
C GLN A 865 -39.68 75.76 -42.21
N LEU A 866 -38.52 75.30 -41.74
CA LEU A 866 -38.42 74.37 -40.62
C LEU A 866 -38.32 75.17 -39.32
N ASP A 867 -39.44 75.33 -38.63
CA ASP A 867 -39.52 75.95 -37.31
C ASP A 867 -39.83 74.91 -36.22
N GLU A 868 -39.77 75.33 -34.96
CA GLU A 868 -40.01 74.48 -33.79
C GLU A 868 -41.40 73.83 -33.76
N LYS A 869 -42.35 74.31 -34.57
CA LYS A 869 -43.72 73.78 -34.68
C LYS A 869 -43.88 72.75 -35.79
N SER A 870 -42.85 72.54 -36.61
CA SER A 870 -42.85 71.57 -37.71
C SER A 870 -43.31 70.18 -37.26
N ASN A 871 -44.19 69.57 -38.07
CA ASN A 871 -44.78 68.25 -37.80
C ASN A 871 -43.77 67.09 -37.85
N ILE A 872 -42.55 67.35 -38.33
CA ILE A 872 -41.47 66.36 -38.34
C ILE A 872 -40.98 66.01 -36.93
N PHE A 873 -41.14 66.93 -35.98
CA PHE A 873 -40.71 66.73 -34.60
C PHE A 873 -41.74 65.89 -33.83
N LEU A 874 -41.26 64.79 -33.26
CA LEU A 874 -42.06 63.86 -32.47
C LEU A 874 -42.32 64.49 -31.09
N LYS A 875 -43.58 64.82 -30.79
CA LYS A 875 -43.99 65.52 -29.55
C LYS A 875 -44.99 64.73 -28.70
N ASN A 876 -45.82 63.88 -29.30
CA ASN A 876 -46.87 63.15 -28.58
C ASN A 876 -46.35 61.82 -27.99
N GLY A 877 -45.51 61.91 -26.97
CA GLY A 877 -44.89 60.73 -26.36
C GLY A 877 -43.72 61.06 -25.45
N TYR A 878 -42.81 60.11 -25.33
CA TYR A 878 -41.66 60.17 -24.43
C TYR A 878 -40.36 59.90 -25.17
N ILE A 879 -39.32 60.64 -24.82
CA ILE A 879 -37.93 60.36 -25.22
C ILE A 879 -37.31 59.46 -24.14
N VAL A 880 -36.95 58.24 -24.50
CA VAL A 880 -36.29 57.27 -23.63
C VAL A 880 -34.78 57.46 -23.72
N VAL A 881 -34.14 57.62 -22.57
CA VAL A 881 -32.68 57.58 -22.44
C VAL A 881 -32.26 56.17 -22.06
N ASN A 882 -31.41 55.56 -22.88
CA ASN A 882 -30.85 54.23 -22.69
C ASN A 882 -29.32 54.31 -22.54
N PHE A 883 -28.74 53.60 -21.57
CA PHE A 883 -27.31 53.57 -21.31
C PHE A 883 -26.68 52.22 -21.62
N ASN A 884 -25.61 52.22 -22.42
CA ASN A 884 -24.59 51.17 -22.39
C ASN A 884 -23.47 51.58 -21.44
N MET A 885 -23.04 50.68 -20.55
CA MET A 885 -22.04 50.97 -19.51
C MET A 885 -20.89 49.96 -19.52
N GLU A 886 -19.67 50.47 -19.50
CA GLU A 886 -18.45 49.68 -19.62
C GLU A 886 -17.36 50.23 -18.69
N SER A 887 -16.61 49.35 -18.04
CA SER A 887 -15.47 49.75 -17.21
C SER A 887 -14.22 49.94 -18.05
N LEU A 888 -13.42 50.96 -17.72
CA LEU A 888 -12.16 51.30 -18.37
C LEU A 888 -11.04 51.16 -17.36
N ARG A 889 -9.99 50.43 -17.70
CA ARG A 889 -8.74 50.38 -16.94
C ARG A 889 -7.68 51.23 -17.62
N ASN A 890 -6.93 52.02 -16.84
CA ASN A 890 -5.88 52.91 -17.33
C ASN A 890 -6.32 53.85 -18.47
N GLY A 891 -7.59 54.28 -18.47
CA GLY A 891 -8.16 55.17 -19.47
C GLY A 891 -8.30 54.58 -20.87
N ASN A 892 -8.15 53.25 -21.05
CA ASN A 892 -8.22 52.61 -22.36
C ASN A 892 -9.66 52.49 -22.86
N THR A 893 -10.05 53.35 -23.81
CA THR A 893 -11.39 53.34 -24.44
C THR A 893 -11.51 52.33 -25.58
N GLU A 894 -10.42 51.83 -26.14
CA GLU A 894 -10.44 50.90 -27.28
C GLU A 894 -10.69 49.46 -26.83
N ALA A 895 -10.32 49.12 -25.58
CA ALA A 895 -10.53 47.80 -25.00
C ALA A 895 -11.13 47.92 -23.59
N PRO A 896 -12.46 48.05 -23.48
CA PRO A 896 -13.14 48.07 -22.19
C PRO A 896 -12.87 46.78 -21.40
N HIS A 897 -12.77 46.90 -20.09
CA HIS A 897 -12.44 45.79 -19.20
C HIS A 897 -13.66 44.89 -18.95
N LEU A 898 -14.74 45.44 -18.38
CA LEU A 898 -16.01 44.74 -18.11
C LEU A 898 -17.17 45.47 -18.80
N GLN A 899 -18.22 44.72 -19.16
CA GLN A 899 -19.45 45.28 -19.73
C GLN A 899 -20.67 44.94 -18.87
N TYR A 900 -21.57 45.90 -18.70
CA TYR A 900 -22.79 45.71 -17.90
C TYR A 900 -23.85 44.88 -18.64
N ILE A 901 -24.07 45.16 -19.94
CA ILE A 901 -25.17 44.58 -20.72
C ILE A 901 -24.65 43.60 -21.77
N HIS A 902 -23.58 43.97 -22.49
CA HIS A 902 -23.14 43.29 -23.71
C HIS A 902 -21.89 42.40 -23.53
N ALA A 903 -21.60 41.94 -22.31
CA ALA A 903 -20.52 40.98 -22.11
C ALA A 903 -20.87 39.64 -22.80
N PRO A 904 -19.89 38.94 -23.42
CA PRO A 904 -20.18 37.73 -24.20
C PRO A 904 -20.80 36.57 -23.42
N LEU A 905 -20.53 36.48 -22.10
CA LEU A 905 -20.98 35.37 -21.26
C LEU A 905 -22.12 35.73 -20.31
N MET A 906 -22.42 37.02 -20.11
CA MET A 906 -23.47 37.43 -19.18
C MET A 906 -24.04 38.83 -19.45
N ASN A 907 -25.25 39.07 -18.92
CA ASN A 907 -25.90 40.38 -18.92
C ASN A 907 -26.32 40.74 -17.47
N GLN A 908 -25.62 41.71 -16.87
CA GLN A 908 -25.84 42.10 -15.48
C GLN A 908 -27.19 42.80 -15.28
N TRP A 909 -27.65 43.52 -16.30
CA TRP A 909 -28.93 44.21 -16.28
C TRP A 909 -30.09 43.23 -16.10
N GLN A 910 -30.02 42.10 -16.81
CA GLN A 910 -30.98 41.01 -16.66
C GLN A 910 -30.79 40.24 -15.35
N MET A 911 -29.55 40.01 -14.91
CA MET A 911 -29.26 39.33 -13.63
C MET A 911 -29.86 40.09 -12.43
N GLU A 912 -29.87 41.43 -12.50
CA GLU A 912 -30.50 42.29 -11.48
C GLU A 912 -32.03 42.36 -11.59
N GLY A 913 -32.63 41.61 -12.52
CA GLY A 913 -34.08 41.38 -12.59
C GLY A 913 -34.83 42.49 -13.31
N PHE A 914 -34.23 43.10 -14.34
CA PHE A 914 -34.93 44.04 -15.20
C PHE A 914 -36.10 43.35 -15.93
N ASN A 915 -37.24 44.03 -16.01
CA ASN A 915 -38.45 43.51 -16.67
C ASN A 915 -38.69 44.29 -17.98
N ASN A 916 -38.57 43.61 -19.11
CA ASN A 916 -38.63 44.25 -20.44
C ASN A 916 -40.06 44.53 -20.90
N THR A 917 -41.07 43.95 -20.25
CA THR A 917 -42.49 44.11 -20.60
C THR A 917 -43.35 44.29 -19.34
N PRO A 918 -43.13 45.34 -18.54
CA PRO A 918 -43.92 45.56 -17.34
C PRO A 918 -45.33 46.02 -17.73
N THR A 919 -46.32 45.39 -17.12
CA THR A 919 -47.72 45.82 -17.21
C THR A 919 -47.99 46.87 -16.14
N ASP A 920 -48.57 48.01 -16.52
CA ASP A 920 -49.00 49.03 -15.56
C ASP A 920 -50.35 48.70 -14.90
N SER A 921 -50.78 49.55 -13.97
CA SER A 921 -52.07 49.38 -13.26
C SER A 921 -53.31 49.50 -14.16
N GLN A 922 -53.14 49.89 -15.42
CA GLN A 922 -54.19 50.00 -16.44
C GLN A 922 -54.11 48.89 -17.49
N GLY A 923 -53.20 47.91 -17.33
CA GLY A 923 -53.03 46.80 -18.26
C GLY A 923 -52.16 47.12 -19.49
N ARG A 924 -51.53 48.30 -19.56
CA ARG A 924 -50.66 48.70 -20.68
C ARG A 924 -49.27 48.09 -20.51
N THR A 925 -48.71 47.57 -21.60
CA THR A 925 -47.35 47.04 -21.65
C THR A 925 -46.41 48.07 -22.27
N TRP A 926 -45.20 48.16 -21.72
CA TRP A 926 -44.19 49.11 -22.20
C TRP A 926 -43.08 48.39 -22.97
N PRO A 927 -42.67 48.85 -24.17
CA PRO A 927 -41.64 48.21 -24.98
C PRO A 927 -40.24 48.61 -24.50
N LEU A 928 -39.78 47.97 -23.41
CA LEU A 928 -38.50 48.32 -22.77
C LEU A 928 -37.34 47.51 -23.35
N LYS A 929 -36.15 48.11 -23.31
CA LYS A 929 -34.87 47.48 -23.66
C LYS A 929 -33.91 47.57 -22.48
N ASP A 930 -32.99 46.62 -22.40
CA ASP A 930 -31.91 46.65 -21.42
C ASP A 930 -31.15 47.98 -21.52
N GLY A 931 -30.88 48.60 -20.38
CA GLY A 931 -30.26 49.92 -20.29
C GLY A 931 -31.25 51.10 -20.31
N ASP A 932 -32.56 50.90 -20.46
CA ASP A 932 -33.53 52.01 -20.36
C ASP A 932 -33.56 52.58 -18.93
N ILE A 933 -33.34 53.89 -18.77
CA ILE A 933 -33.18 54.54 -17.46
C ILE A 933 -34.35 55.46 -17.12
N VAL A 934 -34.66 56.41 -18.01
CA VAL A 934 -35.65 57.46 -17.77
C VAL A 934 -36.41 57.75 -19.06
N PHE A 935 -37.71 57.96 -18.92
CA PHE A 935 -38.59 58.51 -19.95
C PHE A 935 -38.73 60.01 -19.67
N TYR A 936 -38.43 60.82 -20.69
CA TYR A 936 -38.64 62.26 -20.68
C TYR A 936 -39.88 62.61 -21.48
N HIS A 937 -40.72 63.51 -20.99
CA HIS A 937 -41.82 64.09 -21.79
C HIS A 937 -41.25 64.77 -23.03
N ALA A 938 -41.78 64.44 -24.20
CA ALA A 938 -41.35 65.05 -25.46
C ALA A 938 -42.02 66.42 -25.73
N ASP A 939 -43.11 66.73 -25.02
CA ASP A 939 -43.88 67.97 -25.13
C ASP A 939 -43.71 68.90 -23.91
N LEU A 940 -43.03 68.47 -22.84
CA LEU A 940 -42.79 69.25 -21.63
C LEU A 940 -41.29 69.46 -21.36
N SER A 941 -41.00 70.65 -20.85
CA SER A 941 -39.66 71.18 -20.57
C SER A 941 -39.61 71.80 -19.18
N SER A 942 -38.44 71.79 -18.55
CA SER A 942 -38.16 72.55 -17.33
C SER A 942 -38.47 74.04 -17.50
N ARG A 943 -38.45 74.58 -18.72
CA ARG A 943 -38.83 75.98 -19.00
C ARG A 943 -40.31 76.25 -18.75
N ASN A 944 -41.18 75.25 -18.90
CA ASN A 944 -42.63 75.43 -18.66
C ASN A 944 -42.93 75.77 -17.19
N ASP A 945 -42.07 75.34 -16.27
CA ASP A 945 -42.27 75.58 -14.84
C ASP A 945 -41.92 77.00 -14.40
N PHE A 946 -41.21 77.78 -15.23
CA PHE A 946 -40.75 79.13 -14.91
C PHE A 946 -41.33 80.20 -15.85
N GLN A 947 -42.39 79.88 -16.59
CA GLN A 947 -43.13 80.87 -17.39
C GLN A 947 -44.04 81.71 -16.48
N SER A 948 -44.10 83.02 -16.71
CA SER A 948 -44.75 84.02 -15.84
C SER A 948 -46.27 83.88 -15.62
N GLN A 949 -46.90 82.81 -16.12
CA GLN A 949 -48.33 82.53 -15.99
C GLN A 949 -48.65 81.29 -15.12
N VAL A 950 -47.64 80.69 -14.47
CA VAL A 950 -47.83 79.59 -13.50
C VAL A 950 -47.70 80.17 -12.09
N PRO A 951 -48.71 80.05 -11.20
CA PRO A 951 -48.55 80.44 -9.81
C PRO A 951 -47.60 79.45 -9.13
N HIS A 952 -46.48 79.95 -8.62
CA HIS A 952 -45.50 79.20 -7.82
C HIS A 952 -45.96 79.02 -6.37
#